data_AF-A0A8G1VMJ0-F1
#
_entry.id   AF-A0A8G1VMJ0-F1
#
_cell.length_a   1.000
_cell.length_b   1.000
_cell.length_c   1.000
_cell.angle_alpha   90.00
_cell.angle_beta   90.00
_cell.angle_gamma   90.00
#
_symmetry.space_group_name_H-M   'P 1'
#
loop_
_entity.id
_entity.type
_entity.pdbx_description
1 polymer ?
#
loop_
_entity_poly.entity_id
_entity_poly.type
_entity_poly.pdbx_seq_one_letter_code
_entity_poly.pdbx_strand_id
1 'polypeptide(L)'
;MGFFGKREAPGDTTGHVDAIIEAPGPDPEKQQVAHDEDFHTALPQIPQVTPTIDPAVEARLLRKLDLRVPTLLGFLYLLSLLDRSNIGNAKIAGMEEDLHLTGNRYTWLLTIFYISYTLFEFLALMWKIMPPHRWAAITVMTWGIVATCQAAAQNWGGMMALRFLLGMSEAAFGPGSPYLLSFFYRRQELGLRCGLFLSAAPLANTFAGALAYGITSGHAKIANWRLLFLVEGSPSLVAAFLAWFYLPDHPASARFLTEEEKEVARARSLRRSGESERVTGINWKELWQTLLDAKAWLTALMYFSCNVSFSSLPVFLPTILEDMGFTAINAQGLTAPPYFASFLVTIATTWLADRLQQRGLVIALSSLVGAIGYVLLATCTSVGVRYFGVFLAAVGVFPSIANILPWVLNNQGSDTRRGMGIVILNIIGQCGPFLGTNVFPASDAPRYIRGQSICAAFMFFTVILALALRTLLVWENRRLDKKYGTAAERAAQATTKGDLTLGEENYGADYRYVLNGIRFSITDISPHAARIMPILFQDRASISLYDAQFSGPTRGPIPPHITDQVVDRLAQFQITCDDFQVPNENIYVLATEATRTASNSEEFRARIKERTGWEVALLSKEDEGRIGALGIASSSASVAGIAMDLGGGSTQITWVMETEGAVTTSPKGSFSFPYGAAALTKRLEEAQKQGKDAVKELKSEMTRNFQDAYRQLDVPDALVEMARSRGRFDLYLCGGGFRGWGYVLMKQSKVTPYPIPIINGFRVKREDFHDTVSVLDVVSDTDEKIFGVSKRRASQIPAVAVLVNVIMDALPEITHIQFCQGGVREGFLFDRLSSEVRAQDPLLAATTPYAPPSATAIKDLLQSALPTSPSPIASVHPPPSFTTNLIAAIANLLYAHSQVPRESRSAAALHSTTTGLLSSTNCLSHVERALIALVLCERWTGDLAPMDQAYHKQLSRCLTAQEVWWAQYLGRVAVVVGDVYPAGRVVEGQWRIRIETGWEEIVKKGERCDLLRVRVRRNEGVTAVLEDVLRERTEKVEKVGKRKNWVKEYGVRVGVSIC
;
A
#
# COMPACT_ATOMS: atom_id res chain seq x y z
N MET A 1 24.08 7.91 -46.78
CA MET A 1 23.05 8.82 -46.25
C MET A 1 23.12 8.69 -44.73
N GLY A 2 23.49 9.68 -43.92
CA GLY A 2 23.35 11.13 -44.09
C GLY A 2 21.92 11.52 -43.70
N PHE A 3 21.64 12.29 -42.65
CA PHE A 3 22.47 13.25 -41.91
C PHE A 3 22.48 13.01 -40.39
N PHE A 4 23.61 13.32 -39.73
CA PHE A 4 23.64 13.82 -38.35
C PHE A 4 24.65 14.97 -38.29
N GLY A 5 24.16 16.19 -38.07
CA GLY A 5 24.99 17.38 -37.94
C GLY A 5 25.46 17.57 -36.50
N LYS A 6 26.74 17.92 -36.31
CA LYS A 6 27.26 18.35 -35.01
C LYS A 6 26.50 19.59 -34.53
N ARG A 7 26.26 19.66 -33.22
CA ARG A 7 26.18 20.94 -32.49
C ARG A 7 27.20 20.89 -31.36
N GLU A 8 27.86 22.02 -31.14
CA GLU A 8 28.90 22.18 -30.14
C GLU A 8 28.29 22.44 -28.75
N ALA A 9 29.05 22.15 -27.70
CA ALA A 9 28.58 22.24 -26.33
C ALA A 9 28.66 23.70 -25.80
N PRO A 10 27.66 24.17 -25.04
CA PRO A 10 27.79 25.34 -24.18
C PRO A 10 27.98 24.92 -22.72
N GLY A 11 29.01 25.48 -22.07
CA GLY A 11 29.10 25.63 -20.60
C GLY A 11 29.21 24.35 -19.77
N ASP A 12 30.39 24.13 -19.19
CA ASP A 12 30.52 23.27 -18.01
C ASP A 12 29.85 23.96 -16.82
N THR A 13 28.79 23.38 -16.28
CA THR A 13 28.12 23.83 -15.06
C THR A 13 27.96 22.65 -14.12
N THR A 14 28.89 22.51 -13.17
CA THR A 14 28.87 21.48 -12.14
C THR A 14 27.64 21.65 -11.23
N GLY A 15 26.59 20.89 -11.51
CA GLY A 15 25.38 20.83 -10.69
C GLY A 15 25.70 20.10 -9.39
N HIS A 16 25.89 20.83 -8.30
CA HIS A 16 26.12 20.24 -6.98
C HIS A 16 24.85 19.62 -6.41
N VAL A 17 24.99 18.44 -5.82
CA VAL A 17 23.93 17.60 -5.27
C VAL A 17 24.42 17.06 -3.92
N ASP A 18 23.55 17.01 -2.91
CA ASP A 18 23.93 16.72 -1.51
C ASP A 18 23.13 15.54 -0.92
N ALA A 19 23.72 14.82 0.05
CA ALA A 19 23.08 13.65 0.69
C ALA A 19 23.20 13.65 2.24
N ILE A 20 22.14 13.22 2.96
CA ILE A 20 22.05 13.31 4.46
C ILE A 20 21.44 12.08 5.18
N ILE A 21 22.00 11.75 6.38
CA ILE A 21 21.71 10.56 7.23
C ILE A 21 21.58 10.95 8.76
N GLU A 22 21.01 10.12 9.68
CA GLU A 22 20.66 10.49 11.11
C GLU A 22 20.61 9.29 12.15
N ALA A 23 20.94 9.46 13.46
CA ALA A 23 21.17 8.35 14.45
C ALA A 23 21.05 8.60 16.03
N PRO A 24 20.37 7.74 16.84
CA PRO A 24 20.21 7.84 18.36
C PRO A 24 20.81 6.76 19.39
N GLY A 25 20.63 6.95 20.73
CA GLY A 25 21.26 6.32 21.97
C GLY A 25 21.16 7.02 23.42
N PRO A 26 21.96 6.72 24.50
CA PRO A 26 21.54 6.34 25.87
C PRO A 26 22.12 7.04 27.16
N ASP A 27 22.83 6.30 28.03
CA ASP A 27 22.59 6.06 29.48
C ASP A 27 23.72 5.16 30.11
N PRO A 28 24.02 5.19 31.45
CA PRO A 28 25.00 4.31 32.16
C PRO A 28 24.35 3.53 33.35
N GLU A 29 24.92 2.75 34.30
CA GLU A 29 26.21 2.13 34.73
C GLU A 29 25.83 0.95 35.73
N LYS A 30 26.56 0.08 36.49
CA LYS A 30 27.92 -0.39 36.95
C LYS A 30 27.75 -1.89 37.41
N GLN A 31 28.70 -2.77 37.80
CA GLN A 31 30.15 -3.05 37.62
C GLN A 31 30.41 -4.52 38.09
N GLN A 32 31.15 -5.36 37.33
CA GLN A 32 31.82 -6.64 37.77
C GLN A 32 30.88 -7.78 38.29
N VAL A 33 31.27 -9.02 38.65
CA VAL A 33 32.60 -9.70 38.79
C VAL A 33 32.67 -11.02 37.94
N ALA A 34 33.27 -12.14 38.39
CA ALA A 34 33.67 -13.29 37.53
C ALA A 34 33.76 -14.68 38.23
N HIS A 35 33.73 -15.77 37.45
CA HIS A 35 34.45 -17.06 37.64
C HIS A 35 34.45 -17.90 36.33
N ASP A 36 35.24 -19.01 36.30
CA ASP A 36 35.72 -19.75 35.11
C ASP A 36 35.08 -21.16 34.87
N GLU A 37 35.63 -21.91 33.89
CA GLU A 37 35.40 -23.32 33.47
C GLU A 37 34.21 -23.54 32.48
N ASP A 38 34.25 -24.47 31.50
CA ASP A 38 35.18 -25.59 31.23
C ASP A 38 35.40 -25.86 29.71
N PHE A 39 36.39 -26.69 29.34
CA PHE A 39 36.87 -26.96 27.98
C PHE A 39 36.30 -28.24 27.34
N HIS A 40 35.79 -28.17 26.10
CA HIS A 40 35.57 -29.36 25.23
C HIS A 40 36.10 -29.13 23.80
N THR A 41 36.71 -30.16 23.22
CA THR A 41 37.51 -30.10 22.00
C THR A 41 36.70 -30.10 20.71
N ALA A 42 36.95 -29.12 19.84
CA ALA A 42 36.41 -29.08 18.48
C ALA A 42 37.36 -29.75 17.48
N LEU A 43 36.82 -30.64 16.64
CA LEU A 43 37.45 -31.02 15.38
C LEU A 43 37.27 -29.87 14.35
N PRO A 44 38.25 -29.63 13.45
CA PRO A 44 38.17 -28.53 12.50
C PRO A 44 37.07 -28.77 11.46
N GLN A 45 35.93 -28.07 11.60
CA GLN A 45 34.91 -28.03 10.57
C GLN A 45 35.37 -27.10 9.44
N ILE A 46 35.37 -27.63 8.21
CA ILE A 46 35.68 -26.86 7.00
C ILE A 46 34.54 -25.85 6.77
N PRO A 47 34.83 -24.55 6.52
CA PRO A 47 33.79 -23.56 6.29
C PRO A 47 32.92 -23.90 5.07
N GLN A 48 31.61 -24.12 5.28
CA GLN A 48 30.68 -24.29 4.17
C GLN A 48 30.36 -22.93 3.53
N VAL A 49 31.17 -22.56 2.54
CA VAL A 49 30.93 -21.40 1.66
C VAL A 49 29.56 -21.57 0.99
N THR A 50 28.55 -20.85 1.48
CA THR A 50 27.21 -20.89 0.90
C THR A 50 27.16 -19.94 -0.31
N PRO A 51 26.78 -20.42 -1.51
CA PRO A 51 26.88 -19.61 -2.72
C PRO A 51 25.95 -18.41 -2.70
N THR A 52 26.45 -17.27 -3.17
CA THR A 52 25.65 -16.09 -3.52
C THR A 52 24.73 -16.44 -4.68
N ILE A 53 23.41 -16.49 -4.41
CA ILE A 53 22.40 -16.82 -5.41
C ILE A 53 22.28 -15.67 -6.42
N ASP A 54 22.64 -15.91 -7.68
CA ASP A 54 22.36 -14.99 -8.79
C ASP A 54 20.84 -14.88 -9.02
N PRO A 55 20.24 -13.68 -8.95
CA PRO A 55 18.83 -13.45 -9.27
C PRO A 55 18.42 -13.92 -10.67
N ALA A 56 19.32 -13.90 -11.66
CA ALA A 56 19.04 -14.37 -13.01
C ALA A 56 19.00 -15.91 -13.10
N VAL A 57 19.83 -16.63 -12.34
CA VAL A 57 19.68 -18.09 -12.13
C VAL A 57 18.39 -18.40 -11.38
N GLU A 58 18.11 -17.70 -10.27
CA GLU A 58 16.92 -17.94 -9.45
C GLU A 58 15.61 -17.72 -10.24
N ALA A 59 15.57 -16.70 -11.11
CA ALA A 59 14.44 -16.47 -12.01
C ALA A 59 14.29 -17.55 -13.11
N ARG A 60 15.40 -18.11 -13.63
CA ARG A 60 15.37 -19.23 -14.58
C ARG A 60 14.87 -20.52 -13.91
N LEU A 61 15.42 -20.83 -12.73
CA LEU A 61 15.01 -21.94 -11.86
C LEU A 61 13.51 -21.89 -11.56
N LEU A 62 13.00 -20.76 -11.04
CA LEU A 62 11.59 -20.61 -10.69
C LEU A 62 10.66 -20.83 -11.89
N ARG A 63 10.97 -20.23 -13.06
CA ARG A 63 10.18 -20.43 -14.29
C ARG A 63 10.13 -21.91 -14.72
N LYS A 64 11.25 -22.65 -14.59
CA LYS A 64 11.29 -24.09 -14.91
C LYS A 64 10.48 -24.93 -13.93
N LEU A 65 10.50 -24.60 -12.64
CA LEU A 65 9.68 -25.27 -11.62
C LEU A 65 8.19 -24.98 -11.84
N ASP A 66 7.82 -23.71 -12.01
CA ASP A 66 6.44 -23.24 -12.14
C ASP A 66 5.70 -23.82 -13.35
N LEU A 67 6.39 -24.00 -14.48
CA LEU A 67 5.83 -24.60 -15.69
C LEU A 67 5.71 -26.13 -15.62
N ARG A 68 6.30 -26.79 -14.63
CA ARG A 68 6.42 -28.26 -14.58
C ARG A 68 5.75 -28.87 -13.35
N VAL A 69 6.09 -28.42 -12.14
CA VAL A 69 5.62 -29.06 -10.90
C VAL A 69 4.16 -28.71 -10.58
N PRO A 70 3.73 -27.43 -10.51
CA PRO A 70 2.31 -27.10 -10.33
C PRO A 70 1.44 -27.61 -11.48
N THR A 71 1.92 -27.53 -12.73
CA THR A 71 1.19 -28.00 -13.92
C THR A 71 0.98 -29.51 -13.92
N LEU A 72 2.00 -30.31 -13.58
CA LEU A 72 1.86 -31.77 -13.48
C LEU A 72 0.91 -32.17 -12.35
N LEU A 73 1.03 -31.56 -11.17
CA LEU A 73 0.13 -31.83 -10.04
C LEU A 73 -1.32 -31.41 -10.34
N GLY A 74 -1.50 -30.27 -11.02
CA GLY A 74 -2.82 -29.80 -11.49
C GLY A 74 -3.43 -30.73 -12.53
N PHE A 75 -2.65 -31.25 -13.48
CA PHE A 75 -3.11 -32.25 -14.45
C PHE A 75 -3.56 -33.55 -13.77
N LEU A 76 -2.76 -34.06 -12.82
CA LEU A 76 -3.13 -35.25 -12.05
C LEU A 76 -4.40 -35.03 -11.20
N TYR A 77 -4.57 -33.83 -10.64
CA TYR A 77 -5.76 -33.46 -9.87
C TYR A 77 -7.01 -33.25 -10.75
N LEU A 78 -6.83 -32.79 -11.99
CA LEU A 78 -7.91 -32.73 -13.00
C LEU A 78 -8.44 -34.14 -13.31
N LEU A 79 -7.56 -35.13 -13.50
CA LEU A 79 -7.96 -36.53 -13.72
C LEU A 79 -8.74 -37.09 -12.53
N SER A 80 -8.23 -36.91 -11.30
CA SER A 80 -8.93 -37.31 -10.06
C SER A 80 -10.33 -36.69 -9.94
N LEU A 81 -10.51 -35.42 -10.34
CA LEU A 81 -11.83 -34.78 -10.30
C LEU A 81 -12.79 -35.24 -11.41
N LEU A 82 -12.27 -35.68 -12.56
CA LEU A 82 -13.06 -36.41 -13.55
C LEU A 82 -13.49 -37.77 -12.97
N ASP A 83 -12.55 -38.62 -12.55
CA ASP A 83 -12.79 -39.94 -11.92
C ASP A 83 -13.82 -39.87 -10.77
N ARG A 84 -13.79 -38.80 -9.97
CA ARG A 84 -14.74 -38.55 -8.86
C ARG A 84 -16.13 -38.10 -9.31
N SER A 85 -16.22 -37.29 -10.37
CA SER A 85 -17.50 -36.73 -10.86
C SER A 85 -18.22 -37.67 -11.85
N ASN A 86 -17.48 -38.55 -12.52
CA ASN A 86 -17.94 -39.56 -13.47
C ASN A 86 -19.22 -40.28 -13.02
N ILE A 87 -19.33 -40.67 -11.75
CA ILE A 87 -20.51 -41.35 -11.18
C ILE A 87 -21.85 -40.65 -11.49
N GLY A 88 -21.89 -39.32 -11.54
CA GLY A 88 -23.10 -38.57 -11.88
C GLY A 88 -23.53 -38.78 -13.33
N ASN A 89 -22.56 -38.79 -14.24
CA ASN A 89 -22.75 -39.08 -15.66
C ASN A 89 -23.05 -40.58 -15.88
N ALA A 90 -22.36 -41.47 -15.15
CA ALA A 90 -22.59 -42.90 -15.16
C ALA A 90 -24.02 -43.27 -14.73
N LYS A 91 -24.60 -42.54 -13.76
CA LYS A 91 -26.01 -42.68 -13.38
C LYS A 91 -26.94 -42.47 -14.58
N ILE A 92 -26.74 -41.37 -15.32
CA ILE A 92 -27.52 -41.02 -16.52
C ILE A 92 -27.29 -42.05 -17.64
N ALA A 93 -26.08 -42.60 -17.74
CA ALA A 93 -25.70 -43.63 -18.73
C ALA A 93 -26.13 -45.07 -18.36
N GLY A 94 -27.15 -45.25 -17.50
CA GLY A 94 -27.84 -46.53 -17.24
C GLY A 94 -27.44 -47.27 -15.96
N MET A 95 -26.48 -46.77 -15.17
CA MET A 95 -25.95 -47.48 -14.00
C MET A 95 -26.99 -47.71 -12.87
N GLU A 96 -28.03 -46.88 -12.77
CA GLU A 96 -29.08 -47.03 -11.75
C GLU A 96 -29.91 -48.32 -11.93
N GLU A 97 -30.18 -48.68 -13.18
CA GLU A 97 -30.90 -49.90 -13.55
C GLU A 97 -29.98 -51.12 -13.42
N ASP A 98 -28.81 -51.07 -14.06
CA ASP A 98 -27.79 -52.14 -14.13
C ASP A 98 -27.32 -52.65 -12.75
N LEU A 99 -27.29 -51.77 -11.73
CA LEU A 99 -26.84 -52.10 -10.37
C LEU A 99 -27.98 -52.09 -9.32
N HIS A 100 -29.23 -51.91 -9.75
CA HIS A 100 -30.44 -51.87 -8.92
C HIS A 100 -30.34 -50.89 -7.74
N LEU A 101 -30.02 -49.62 -8.04
CA LEU A 101 -29.67 -48.57 -7.05
C LEU A 101 -30.88 -47.90 -6.38
N THR A 102 -31.87 -48.69 -5.97
CA THR A 102 -33.15 -48.20 -5.40
C THR A 102 -33.00 -47.39 -4.10
N GLY A 103 -33.80 -46.33 -3.98
CA GLY A 103 -33.85 -45.47 -2.79
C GLY A 103 -32.50 -44.79 -2.50
N ASN A 104 -32.09 -44.76 -1.23
CA ASN A 104 -30.85 -44.08 -0.82
C ASN A 104 -29.56 -44.79 -1.26
N ARG A 105 -29.62 -45.91 -2.01
CA ARG A 105 -28.44 -46.69 -2.44
C ARG A 105 -27.46 -45.87 -3.27
N TYR A 106 -27.95 -45.06 -4.21
CA TYR A 106 -27.10 -44.17 -5.00
C TYR A 106 -26.41 -43.11 -4.12
N THR A 107 -27.14 -42.47 -3.20
CA THR A 107 -26.58 -41.50 -2.25
C THR A 107 -25.50 -42.13 -1.38
N TRP A 108 -25.67 -43.38 -0.94
CA TRP A 108 -24.64 -44.11 -0.20
C TRP A 108 -23.35 -44.33 -0.99
N LEU A 109 -23.39 -44.46 -2.32
CA LEU A 109 -22.17 -44.53 -3.15
C LEU A 109 -21.38 -43.20 -3.14
N LEU A 110 -22.06 -42.06 -3.01
CA LEU A 110 -21.42 -40.75 -2.82
C LEU A 110 -20.88 -40.62 -1.38
N THR A 111 -21.68 -40.98 -0.38
CA THR A 111 -21.31 -40.86 1.03
C THR A 111 -20.13 -41.76 1.41
N ILE A 112 -20.08 -43.01 0.94
CA ILE A 112 -19.00 -43.95 1.30
C ILE A 112 -17.63 -43.51 0.76
N PHE A 113 -17.61 -42.88 -0.42
CA PHE A 113 -16.42 -42.24 -0.97
C PHE A 113 -15.93 -41.16 0.00
N TYR A 114 -16.77 -40.19 0.37
CA TYR A 114 -16.36 -39.11 1.29
C TYR A 114 -16.02 -39.61 2.70
N ILE A 115 -16.65 -40.68 3.20
CA ILE A 115 -16.25 -41.35 4.46
C ILE A 115 -14.82 -41.86 4.35
N SER A 116 -14.51 -42.67 3.34
CA SER A 116 -13.15 -43.21 3.16
C SER A 116 -12.13 -42.09 2.94
N TYR A 117 -12.45 -41.09 2.10
CA TYR A 117 -11.61 -39.95 1.81
C TYR A 117 -11.24 -39.19 3.10
N THR A 118 -12.25 -38.85 3.91
CA THR A 118 -12.07 -38.14 5.20
C THR A 118 -11.27 -38.97 6.22
N LEU A 119 -11.53 -40.28 6.31
CA LEU A 119 -10.83 -41.17 7.24
C LEU A 119 -9.34 -41.34 6.91
N PHE A 120 -8.98 -41.33 5.63
CA PHE A 120 -7.61 -41.59 5.16
C PHE A 120 -6.79 -40.33 4.86
N GLU A 121 -7.29 -39.13 5.18
CA GLU A 121 -6.56 -37.85 5.08
C GLU A 121 -5.17 -37.86 5.73
N PHE A 122 -4.97 -38.63 6.81
CA PHE A 122 -3.65 -38.77 7.45
C PHE A 122 -2.56 -39.33 6.51
N LEU A 123 -2.93 -40.00 5.42
CA LEU A 123 -2.01 -40.46 4.38
C LEU A 123 -1.33 -39.29 3.64
N ALA A 124 -1.84 -38.06 3.73
CA ALA A 124 -1.13 -36.87 3.27
C ALA A 124 0.26 -36.70 3.94
N LEU A 125 0.47 -37.26 5.13
CA LEU A 125 1.78 -37.26 5.80
C LEU A 125 2.83 -38.13 5.08
N MET A 126 2.42 -39.08 4.22
CA MET A 126 3.33 -39.92 3.44
C MET A 126 4.16 -39.11 2.44
N TRP A 127 3.71 -37.92 2.01
CA TRP A 127 4.51 -36.98 1.20
C TRP A 127 5.78 -36.47 1.91
N LYS A 128 5.92 -36.66 3.23
CA LYS A 128 7.18 -36.42 3.97
C LYS A 128 7.99 -37.70 4.22
N ILE A 129 7.34 -38.87 4.32
CA ILE A 129 8.00 -40.15 4.57
C ILE A 129 8.57 -40.74 3.28
N MET A 130 7.71 -40.98 2.29
CA MET A 130 8.07 -41.65 1.03
C MET A 130 8.55 -40.65 -0.02
N PRO A 131 9.43 -41.02 -0.97
CA PRO A 131 9.82 -40.15 -2.09
C PRO A 131 8.59 -39.70 -2.91
N PRO A 132 8.38 -38.38 -3.11
CA PRO A 132 7.22 -37.86 -3.85
C PRO A 132 6.96 -38.50 -5.21
N HIS A 133 7.97 -38.83 -6.03
CA HIS A 133 7.72 -39.50 -7.33
C HIS A 133 7.04 -40.86 -7.14
N ARG A 134 7.45 -41.63 -6.12
CA ARG A 134 6.89 -42.94 -5.79
C ARG A 134 5.52 -42.80 -5.17
N TRP A 135 5.34 -41.89 -4.22
CA TRP A 135 4.05 -41.73 -3.54
C TRP A 135 2.96 -41.17 -4.48
N ALA A 136 3.32 -40.22 -5.35
CA ALA A 136 2.46 -39.77 -6.44
C ALA A 136 2.10 -40.94 -7.35
N ALA A 137 3.09 -41.64 -7.93
CA ALA A 137 2.82 -42.73 -8.85
C ALA A 137 2.03 -43.90 -8.22
N ILE A 138 2.27 -44.25 -6.95
CA ILE A 138 1.52 -45.29 -6.23
C ILE A 138 0.07 -44.85 -6.02
N THR A 139 -0.18 -43.61 -5.59
CA THR A 139 -1.56 -43.11 -5.42
C THR A 139 -2.27 -43.02 -6.77
N VAL A 140 -1.64 -42.41 -7.79
CA VAL A 140 -2.18 -42.28 -9.16
C VAL A 140 -2.48 -43.65 -9.79
N MET A 141 -1.57 -44.62 -9.66
CA MET A 141 -1.79 -45.98 -10.16
C MET A 141 -2.92 -46.68 -9.41
N THR A 142 -2.97 -46.54 -8.07
CA THR A 142 -4.01 -47.19 -7.25
C THR A 142 -5.39 -46.63 -7.56
N TRP A 143 -5.55 -45.30 -7.65
CA TRP A 143 -6.85 -44.71 -7.99
C TRP A 143 -7.23 -45.01 -9.44
N GLY A 144 -6.29 -44.95 -10.40
CA GLY A 144 -6.54 -45.30 -11.79
C GLY A 144 -7.00 -46.75 -11.98
N ILE A 145 -6.40 -47.70 -11.24
CA ILE A 145 -6.84 -49.10 -11.23
C ILE A 145 -8.26 -49.20 -10.67
N VAL A 146 -8.53 -48.61 -9.50
CA VAL A 146 -9.84 -48.71 -8.85
C VAL A 146 -10.93 -48.01 -9.66
N ALA A 147 -10.64 -46.84 -10.25
CA ALA A 147 -11.54 -46.09 -11.12
C ALA A 147 -11.92 -46.90 -12.35
N THR A 148 -10.93 -47.46 -13.06
CA THR A 148 -11.13 -48.36 -14.21
C THR A 148 -11.94 -49.61 -13.81
N CYS A 149 -11.67 -50.18 -12.63
CA CYS A 149 -12.39 -51.35 -12.11
C CYS A 149 -13.87 -51.08 -11.78
N GLN A 150 -14.34 -49.84 -11.64
CA GLN A 150 -15.78 -49.54 -11.47
C GLN A 150 -16.62 -50.05 -12.65
N ALA A 151 -16.05 -50.06 -13.87
CA ALA A 151 -16.68 -50.63 -15.06
C ALA A 151 -17.00 -52.15 -14.92
N ALA A 152 -16.26 -52.87 -14.09
CA ALA A 152 -16.41 -54.30 -13.85
C ALA A 152 -17.40 -54.66 -12.73
N ALA A 153 -17.93 -53.67 -11.99
CA ALA A 153 -18.89 -53.89 -10.92
C ALA A 153 -20.19 -54.54 -11.45
N GLN A 154 -20.80 -55.43 -10.65
CA GLN A 154 -22.02 -56.17 -11.02
C GLN A 154 -23.15 -56.05 -9.98
N ASN A 155 -22.94 -55.30 -8.89
CA ASN A 155 -23.94 -55.04 -7.86
C ASN A 155 -23.53 -53.85 -6.99
N TRP A 156 -24.49 -53.32 -6.22
CA TRP A 156 -24.26 -52.21 -5.28
C TRP A 156 -23.12 -52.46 -4.28
N GLY A 157 -22.96 -53.69 -3.77
CA GLY A 157 -21.91 -54.01 -2.79
C GLY A 157 -20.50 -53.90 -3.37
N GLY A 158 -20.28 -54.41 -4.59
CA GLY A 158 -19.03 -54.24 -5.32
C GLY A 158 -18.72 -52.77 -5.62
N MET A 159 -19.74 -51.99 -6.01
CA MET A 159 -19.56 -50.55 -6.26
C MET A 159 -19.29 -49.77 -4.96
N MET A 160 -19.94 -50.10 -3.83
CA MET A 160 -19.63 -49.54 -2.51
C MET A 160 -18.16 -49.80 -2.11
N ALA A 161 -17.67 -51.03 -2.31
CA ALA A 161 -16.29 -51.39 -2.01
C ALA A 161 -15.29 -50.63 -2.89
N LEU A 162 -15.51 -50.57 -4.20
CA LEU A 162 -14.66 -49.81 -5.13
C LEU A 162 -14.67 -48.32 -4.81
N ARG A 163 -15.81 -47.75 -4.42
CA ARG A 163 -15.91 -46.34 -3.98
C ARG A 163 -15.16 -46.03 -2.69
N PHE A 164 -15.17 -46.96 -1.73
CA PHE A 164 -14.36 -46.86 -0.51
C PHE A 164 -12.87 -46.93 -0.83
N LEU A 165 -12.45 -47.86 -1.70
CA LEU A 165 -11.06 -47.98 -2.13
C LEU A 165 -10.60 -46.75 -2.93
N LEU A 166 -11.48 -46.18 -3.77
CA LEU A 166 -11.18 -44.97 -4.55
C LEU A 166 -10.93 -43.79 -3.61
N GLY A 167 -11.86 -43.51 -2.68
CA GLY A 167 -11.69 -42.41 -1.73
C GLY A 167 -10.48 -42.57 -0.82
N MET A 168 -10.19 -43.79 -0.35
CA MET A 168 -8.94 -44.12 0.35
C MET A 168 -7.68 -43.82 -0.50
N SER A 169 -7.70 -44.14 -1.79
CA SER A 169 -6.55 -43.94 -2.69
C SER A 169 -6.33 -42.48 -3.10
N GLU A 170 -7.41 -41.69 -3.26
CA GLU A 170 -7.33 -40.27 -3.60
C GLU A 170 -7.00 -39.37 -2.40
N ALA A 171 -7.40 -39.76 -1.17
CA ALA A 171 -7.29 -38.96 0.06
C ALA A 171 -5.89 -38.34 0.24
N ALA A 172 -4.84 -39.08 -0.09
CA ALA A 172 -3.47 -38.61 0.06
C ALA A 172 -3.06 -37.56 -0.98
N PHE A 173 -3.66 -37.53 -2.17
CA PHE A 173 -3.12 -36.78 -3.32
C PHE A 173 -3.55 -35.31 -3.35
N GLY A 174 -4.87 -35.06 -3.34
CA GLY A 174 -5.44 -33.71 -3.43
C GLY A 174 -4.91 -32.73 -2.37
N PRO A 175 -4.92 -33.09 -1.07
CA PRO A 175 -4.45 -32.21 0.00
C PRO A 175 -2.95 -32.34 0.26
N GLY A 176 -2.35 -33.50 -0.06
CA GLY A 176 -0.91 -33.69 -0.01
C GLY A 176 -0.13 -32.94 -1.09
N SER A 177 -0.76 -32.55 -2.20
CA SER A 177 -0.11 -31.78 -3.27
C SER A 177 0.25 -30.33 -2.85
N PRO A 178 -0.63 -29.54 -2.20
CA PRO A 178 -0.23 -28.29 -1.53
C PRO A 178 0.88 -28.47 -0.49
N TYR A 179 0.85 -29.57 0.28
CA TYR A 179 1.90 -29.89 1.26
C TYR A 179 3.24 -30.17 0.57
N LEU A 180 3.27 -30.96 -0.51
CA LEU A 180 4.43 -31.15 -1.37
C LEU A 180 4.96 -29.81 -1.92
N LEU A 181 4.09 -28.93 -2.43
CA LEU A 181 4.50 -27.62 -2.95
C LEU A 181 5.20 -26.77 -1.87
N SER A 182 4.85 -26.92 -0.59
CA SER A 182 5.55 -26.25 0.52
C SER A 182 7.00 -26.72 0.71
N PHE A 183 7.39 -27.89 0.16
CA PHE A 183 8.78 -28.35 0.11
C PHE A 183 9.57 -27.78 -1.08
N PHE A 184 8.90 -27.23 -2.11
CA PHE A 184 9.55 -26.67 -3.31
C PHE A 184 9.67 -25.15 -3.31
N TYR A 185 8.73 -24.45 -2.67
CA TYR A 185 8.62 -22.99 -2.72
C TYR A 185 8.83 -22.34 -1.34
N ARG A 186 9.03 -21.01 -1.31
CA ARG A 186 8.99 -20.20 -0.08
C ARG A 186 7.54 -19.78 0.23
N ARG A 187 7.21 -19.50 1.50
CA ARG A 187 5.89 -19.00 1.94
C ARG A 187 5.32 -17.82 1.13
N GLN A 188 6.18 -16.92 0.67
CA GLN A 188 5.77 -15.74 -0.12
C GLN A 188 5.41 -16.07 -1.57
N GLU A 189 5.92 -17.19 -2.10
CA GLU A 189 5.74 -17.65 -3.48
C GLU A 189 4.63 -18.72 -3.60
N LEU A 190 4.36 -19.44 -2.50
CA LEU A 190 3.56 -20.67 -2.47
C LEU A 190 2.09 -20.49 -2.91
N GLY A 191 1.49 -19.31 -2.69
CA GLY A 191 0.06 -19.11 -2.90
C GLY A 191 -0.38 -19.23 -4.34
N LEU A 192 0.34 -18.58 -5.27
CA LEU A 192 0.13 -18.72 -6.70
C LEU A 192 0.24 -20.17 -7.18
N ARG A 193 1.15 -20.97 -6.61
CA ARG A 193 1.37 -22.36 -7.04
C ARG A 193 0.28 -23.30 -6.52
N CYS A 194 -0.19 -23.09 -5.28
CA CYS A 194 -1.41 -23.73 -4.78
C CYS A 194 -2.65 -23.28 -5.57
N GLY A 195 -2.70 -22.03 -6.03
CA GLY A 195 -3.75 -21.49 -6.89
C GLY A 195 -3.77 -22.14 -8.27
N LEU A 196 -2.62 -22.25 -8.94
CA LEU A 196 -2.48 -22.96 -10.22
C LEU A 196 -2.91 -24.43 -10.07
N PHE A 197 -2.44 -25.13 -9.03
CA PHE A 197 -2.87 -26.49 -8.71
C PHE A 197 -4.41 -26.60 -8.55
N LEU A 198 -5.02 -25.79 -7.68
CA LEU A 198 -6.45 -25.91 -7.40
C LEU A 198 -7.33 -25.37 -8.55
N SER A 199 -6.80 -24.49 -9.40
CA SER A 199 -7.51 -24.00 -10.60
C SER A 199 -7.85 -25.13 -11.59
N ALA A 200 -7.16 -26.27 -11.51
CA ALA A 200 -7.54 -27.49 -12.23
C ALA A 200 -8.96 -27.98 -11.88
N ALA A 201 -9.50 -27.69 -10.69
CA ALA A 201 -10.83 -28.12 -10.28
C ALA A 201 -12.00 -27.44 -11.04
N PRO A 202 -12.10 -26.10 -11.09
CA PRO A 202 -13.09 -25.45 -11.96
C PRO A 202 -12.80 -25.74 -13.44
N LEU A 203 -11.53 -25.91 -13.84
CA LEU A 203 -11.21 -26.29 -15.22
C LEU A 203 -11.73 -27.69 -15.58
N ALA A 204 -11.64 -28.68 -14.69
CA ALA A 204 -12.25 -30.00 -14.87
C ALA A 204 -13.77 -29.91 -15.05
N ASN A 205 -14.44 -29.18 -14.16
CA ASN A 205 -15.90 -28.94 -14.21
C ASN A 205 -16.35 -28.18 -15.48
N THR A 206 -15.45 -27.44 -16.13
CA THR A 206 -15.72 -26.76 -17.41
C THR A 206 -15.89 -27.74 -18.58
N PHE A 207 -15.25 -28.91 -18.52
CA PHE A 207 -15.20 -29.88 -19.63
C PHE A 207 -15.88 -31.23 -19.34
N ALA A 208 -16.06 -31.61 -18.07
CA ALA A 208 -16.54 -32.94 -17.67
C ALA A 208 -17.85 -33.39 -18.36
N GLY A 209 -18.87 -32.53 -18.43
CA GLY A 209 -20.14 -32.85 -19.09
C GLY A 209 -19.99 -33.05 -20.61
N ALA A 210 -19.14 -32.26 -21.27
CA ALA A 210 -18.90 -32.36 -22.70
C ALA A 210 -18.11 -33.65 -23.06
N LEU A 211 -17.13 -34.02 -22.22
CA LEU A 211 -16.38 -35.27 -22.33
C LEU A 211 -17.32 -36.48 -22.18
N ALA A 212 -18.13 -36.51 -21.13
CA ALA A 212 -19.06 -37.60 -20.88
C ALA A 212 -20.12 -37.74 -22.00
N TYR A 213 -20.65 -36.64 -22.53
CA TYR A 213 -21.52 -36.66 -23.70
C TYR A 213 -20.82 -37.25 -24.94
N GLY A 214 -19.56 -36.86 -25.18
CA GLY A 214 -18.76 -37.39 -26.29
C GLY A 214 -18.48 -38.89 -26.19
N ILE A 215 -18.34 -39.43 -24.96
CA ILE A 215 -18.12 -40.86 -24.72
C ILE A 215 -19.45 -41.66 -24.78
N THR A 216 -20.54 -41.11 -24.23
CA THR A 216 -21.81 -41.84 -24.05
C THR A 216 -22.80 -41.73 -25.21
N SER A 217 -22.53 -40.87 -26.20
CA SER A 217 -23.31 -40.76 -27.45
C SER A 217 -22.98 -41.84 -28.51
N GLY A 218 -21.94 -42.65 -28.27
CA GLY A 218 -21.59 -43.79 -29.13
C GLY A 218 -22.39 -45.07 -28.84
N HIS A 219 -22.47 -45.95 -29.83
CA HIS A 219 -23.04 -47.30 -29.71
C HIS A 219 -21.94 -48.31 -29.36
N ALA A 220 -21.66 -48.47 -28.07
CA ALA A 220 -20.63 -49.40 -27.57
C ALA A 220 -21.16 -50.85 -27.44
N LYS A 221 -20.24 -51.83 -27.47
CA LYS A 221 -20.57 -53.25 -27.18
C LYS A 221 -20.68 -53.58 -25.68
N ILE A 222 -20.54 -52.56 -24.83
CA ILE A 222 -20.66 -52.62 -23.36
C ILE A 222 -21.56 -51.45 -22.93
N ALA A 223 -22.23 -51.55 -21.78
CA ALA A 223 -23.08 -50.47 -21.28
C ALA A 223 -22.31 -49.14 -21.18
N ASN A 224 -22.94 -48.02 -21.58
CA ASN A 224 -22.23 -46.75 -21.77
C ASN A 224 -21.63 -46.20 -20.46
N TRP A 225 -22.24 -46.47 -19.30
CA TRP A 225 -21.65 -46.15 -17.99
C TRP A 225 -20.35 -46.94 -17.69
N ARG A 226 -20.23 -48.18 -18.19
CA ARG A 226 -19.01 -48.99 -18.04
C ARG A 226 -17.91 -48.47 -18.97
N LEU A 227 -18.26 -48.09 -20.20
CA LEU A 227 -17.30 -47.43 -21.10
C LEU A 227 -16.77 -46.13 -20.48
N LEU A 228 -17.63 -45.33 -19.85
CA LEU A 228 -17.26 -44.07 -19.22
C LEU A 228 -16.19 -44.23 -18.13
N PHE A 229 -16.33 -45.22 -17.24
CA PHE A 229 -15.29 -45.54 -16.24
C PHE A 229 -13.99 -46.08 -16.85
N LEU A 230 -14.04 -46.83 -17.96
CA LEU A 230 -12.83 -47.29 -18.65
C LEU A 230 -12.09 -46.14 -19.34
N VAL A 231 -12.80 -45.21 -19.99
CA VAL A 231 -12.20 -44.13 -20.79
C VAL A 231 -11.67 -42.99 -19.93
N GLU A 232 -12.32 -42.66 -18.81
CA GLU A 232 -11.84 -41.60 -17.91
C GLU A 232 -10.77 -42.09 -16.92
N GLY A 233 -10.88 -43.35 -16.44
CA GLY A 233 -9.92 -43.92 -15.48
C GLY A 233 -8.60 -44.44 -16.08
N SER A 234 -8.57 -44.82 -17.36
CA SER A 234 -7.33 -45.31 -18.00
C SER A 234 -6.26 -44.23 -18.26
N PRO A 235 -6.59 -42.95 -18.56
CA PRO A 235 -5.63 -41.84 -18.49
C PRO A 235 -4.89 -41.74 -17.16
N SER A 236 -5.54 -41.98 -16.02
CA SER A 236 -4.89 -41.99 -14.70
C SER A 236 -3.77 -43.05 -14.64
N LEU A 237 -3.97 -44.25 -15.20
CA LEU A 237 -2.92 -45.28 -15.28
C LEU A 237 -1.68 -44.82 -16.05
N VAL A 238 -1.86 -44.11 -17.18
CA VAL A 238 -0.76 -43.56 -17.98
C VAL A 238 -0.07 -42.41 -17.22
N ALA A 239 -0.86 -41.57 -16.56
CA ALA A 239 -0.36 -40.44 -15.79
C ALA A 239 0.45 -40.86 -14.54
N ALA A 240 0.23 -42.08 -14.01
CA ALA A 240 1.08 -42.65 -12.96
C ALA A 240 2.54 -42.82 -13.39
N PHE A 241 2.78 -43.22 -14.64
CA PHE A 241 4.15 -43.27 -15.20
C PHE A 241 4.72 -41.87 -15.39
N LEU A 242 3.90 -40.89 -15.77
CA LEU A 242 4.34 -39.49 -15.85
C LEU A 242 4.76 -38.96 -14.47
N ALA A 243 4.01 -39.28 -13.41
CA ALA A 243 4.38 -38.97 -12.04
C ALA A 243 5.71 -39.65 -11.62
N TRP A 244 5.89 -40.94 -11.94
CA TRP A 244 7.11 -41.69 -11.60
C TRP A 244 8.38 -41.13 -12.27
N PHE A 245 8.28 -40.67 -13.52
CA PHE A 245 9.45 -40.21 -14.29
C PHE A 245 9.71 -38.70 -14.26
N TYR A 246 8.68 -37.86 -14.10
CA TYR A 246 8.80 -36.40 -14.24
C TYR A 246 8.57 -35.61 -12.95
N LEU A 247 7.96 -36.17 -11.91
CA LEU A 247 7.82 -35.49 -10.62
C LEU A 247 9.16 -35.57 -9.85
N PRO A 248 9.80 -34.45 -9.47
CA PRO A 248 10.99 -34.49 -8.60
C PRO A 248 10.64 -34.79 -7.15
N ASP A 249 11.58 -35.40 -6.40
CA ASP A 249 11.41 -35.64 -4.96
C ASP A 249 11.70 -34.41 -4.09
N HIS A 250 12.58 -33.54 -4.59
CA HIS A 250 12.98 -32.28 -3.97
C HIS A 250 13.62 -31.39 -5.07
N PRO A 251 13.74 -30.07 -4.88
CA PRO A 251 14.23 -29.16 -5.92
C PRO A 251 15.53 -29.59 -6.62
N ALA A 252 16.53 -30.07 -5.88
CA ALA A 252 17.83 -30.47 -6.43
C ALA A 252 17.85 -31.83 -7.18
N SER A 253 16.81 -32.66 -7.08
CA SER A 253 16.71 -33.93 -7.85
C SER A 253 15.97 -33.77 -9.18
N ALA A 254 15.52 -32.56 -9.52
CA ALA A 254 14.83 -32.27 -10.77
C ALA A 254 15.76 -32.45 -11.98
N ARG A 255 15.52 -33.52 -12.75
CA ARG A 255 16.30 -33.91 -13.96
C ARG A 255 16.31 -32.86 -15.09
N PHE A 256 15.44 -31.85 -15.02
CA PHE A 256 15.30 -30.77 -16.01
C PHE A 256 16.03 -29.46 -15.62
N LEU A 257 16.67 -29.45 -14.45
CA LEU A 257 17.55 -28.35 -14.02
C LEU A 257 19.00 -28.67 -14.40
N THR A 258 19.74 -27.62 -14.75
CA THR A 258 21.22 -27.65 -14.83
C THR A 258 21.83 -27.77 -13.42
N GLU A 259 23.11 -28.14 -13.30
CA GLU A 259 23.76 -28.20 -11.98
C GLU A 259 23.81 -26.81 -11.30
N GLU A 260 24.06 -25.73 -12.06
CA GLU A 260 23.95 -24.33 -11.62
C GLU A 260 22.58 -24.05 -10.93
N GLU A 261 21.49 -24.44 -11.59
CA GLU A 261 20.12 -24.28 -11.05
C GLU A 261 19.84 -25.21 -9.86
N LYS A 262 20.45 -26.40 -9.80
CA LYS A 262 20.32 -27.33 -8.66
C LYS A 262 21.08 -26.84 -7.43
N GLU A 263 22.23 -26.20 -7.59
CA GLU A 263 23.01 -25.62 -6.49
C GLU A 263 22.26 -24.43 -5.87
N VAL A 264 21.71 -23.53 -6.69
CA VAL A 264 20.76 -22.51 -6.21
C VAL A 264 19.54 -23.15 -5.53
N ALA A 265 19.02 -24.26 -6.05
CA ALA A 265 17.91 -24.98 -5.43
C ALA A 265 18.26 -25.59 -4.05
N ARG A 266 19.48 -26.12 -3.86
CA ARG A 266 19.99 -26.57 -2.55
C ARG A 266 20.12 -25.40 -1.57
N ALA A 267 20.72 -24.29 -2.00
CA ALA A 267 20.87 -23.07 -1.20
C ALA A 267 19.52 -22.45 -0.79
N ARG A 268 18.50 -22.54 -1.66
CA ARG A 268 17.11 -22.14 -1.35
C ARG A 268 16.46 -23.03 -0.29
N SER A 269 16.63 -24.36 -0.35
CA SER A 269 16.14 -25.28 0.70
C SER A 269 16.83 -25.00 2.04
N LEU A 270 18.16 -24.84 2.03
CA LEU A 270 18.98 -24.62 3.22
C LEU A 270 18.53 -23.37 4.00
N ARG A 271 18.32 -22.23 3.32
CA ARG A 271 17.78 -21.01 3.96
C ARG A 271 16.37 -21.23 4.54
N ARG A 272 15.48 -21.91 3.81
CA ARG A 272 14.07 -22.08 4.21
C ARG A 272 13.87 -22.98 5.43
N SER A 273 14.50 -24.16 5.43
CA SER A 273 14.27 -25.22 6.43
C SER A 273 15.39 -25.36 7.45
N GLY A 274 16.57 -24.79 7.18
CA GLY A 274 17.79 -24.97 7.97
C GLY A 274 18.63 -26.19 7.56
N GLU A 275 18.11 -27.01 6.64
CA GLU A 275 18.74 -28.22 6.13
C GLU A 275 18.72 -28.21 4.59
N SER A 276 19.81 -28.67 3.98
CA SER A 276 19.99 -28.74 2.51
C SER A 276 19.31 -29.95 1.88
N GLU A 277 19.16 -31.03 2.65
CA GLU A 277 18.51 -32.29 2.25
C GLU A 277 17.10 -32.44 2.86
N ARG A 278 16.43 -33.56 2.54
CA ARG A 278 15.03 -33.80 2.89
C ARG A 278 14.89 -34.58 4.19
N VAL A 279 14.40 -33.93 5.25
CA VAL A 279 14.11 -34.55 6.56
C VAL A 279 13.01 -35.62 6.45
N THR A 280 13.39 -36.89 6.29
CA THR A 280 12.46 -38.02 6.32
C THR A 280 12.08 -38.39 7.75
N GLY A 281 10.87 -38.02 8.17
CA GLY A 281 10.35 -38.41 9.49
C GLY A 281 9.24 -37.51 10.03
N ILE A 282 8.51 -38.02 11.03
CA ILE A 282 7.39 -37.33 11.70
C ILE A 282 7.76 -37.08 13.17
N ASN A 283 7.81 -35.82 13.59
CA ASN A 283 7.87 -35.47 15.00
C ASN A 283 6.48 -35.57 15.65
N TRP A 284 6.24 -36.65 16.40
CA TRP A 284 4.94 -36.92 17.04
C TRP A 284 4.50 -35.82 18.03
N LYS A 285 5.46 -35.16 18.69
CA LYS A 285 5.21 -34.04 19.61
C LYS A 285 4.66 -32.82 18.88
N GLU A 286 5.13 -32.56 17.66
CA GLU A 286 4.65 -31.48 16.81
C GLU A 286 3.25 -31.75 16.25
N LEU A 287 2.92 -33.00 15.90
CA LEU A 287 1.55 -33.38 15.52
C LEU A 287 0.56 -33.00 16.64
N TRP A 288 0.85 -33.42 17.87
CA TRP A 288 -0.02 -33.16 19.03
C TRP A 288 -0.15 -31.67 19.35
N GLN A 289 0.95 -30.91 19.27
CA GLN A 289 0.91 -29.45 19.42
C GLN A 289 0.17 -28.71 18.28
N THR A 290 -0.12 -29.38 17.15
CA THR A 290 -0.95 -28.81 16.06
C THR A 290 -2.43 -29.13 16.27
N LEU A 291 -2.77 -30.29 16.84
CA LEU A 291 -4.13 -30.59 17.30
C LEU A 291 -4.63 -29.63 18.39
N LEU A 292 -3.74 -29.04 19.17
CA LEU A 292 -4.05 -28.03 20.18
C LEU A 292 -3.97 -26.58 19.65
N ASP A 293 -3.70 -26.37 18.37
CA ASP A 293 -3.54 -25.03 17.79
C ASP A 293 -4.84 -24.49 17.18
N ALA A 294 -5.42 -23.48 17.84
CA ALA A 294 -6.63 -22.79 17.37
C ALA A 294 -6.52 -22.26 15.92
N LYS A 295 -5.30 -21.95 15.44
CA LYS A 295 -5.09 -21.53 14.04
C LYS A 295 -5.48 -22.62 13.04
N ALA A 296 -5.12 -23.87 13.32
CA ALA A 296 -5.47 -25.01 12.46
C ALA A 296 -7.00 -25.22 12.42
N TRP A 297 -7.65 -25.21 13.59
CA TRP A 297 -9.10 -25.34 13.71
C TRP A 297 -9.88 -24.22 13.02
N LEU A 298 -9.45 -22.96 13.15
CA LEU A 298 -10.09 -21.84 12.45
C LEU A 298 -10.01 -21.99 10.93
N THR A 299 -8.84 -22.35 10.38
CA THR A 299 -8.72 -22.63 8.93
C THR A 299 -9.50 -23.85 8.49
N ALA A 300 -9.64 -24.86 9.34
CA ALA A 300 -10.39 -26.07 9.05
C ALA A 300 -11.90 -25.80 9.01
N LEU A 301 -12.42 -24.96 9.92
CA LEU A 301 -13.81 -24.49 9.92
C LEU A 301 -14.12 -23.59 8.71
N MET A 302 -13.16 -22.78 8.25
CA MET A 302 -13.28 -22.06 6.98
C MET A 302 -13.36 -23.00 5.79
N TYR A 303 -12.50 -24.02 5.74
CA TYR A 303 -12.50 -25.01 4.65
C TYR A 303 -13.79 -25.84 4.63
N PHE A 304 -14.29 -26.28 5.79
CA PHE A 304 -15.63 -26.87 5.95
C PHE A 304 -16.73 -25.97 5.37
N SER A 305 -16.75 -24.70 5.77
CA SER A 305 -17.78 -23.73 5.37
C SER A 305 -17.78 -23.47 3.86
N CYS A 306 -16.60 -23.33 3.25
CA CYS A 306 -16.49 -23.28 1.79
C CYS A 306 -16.90 -24.59 1.13
N ASN A 307 -16.56 -25.76 1.71
CA ASN A 307 -16.83 -27.05 1.11
C ASN A 307 -18.32 -27.42 1.06
N VAL A 308 -19.14 -26.96 2.01
CA VAL A 308 -20.62 -27.06 1.93
C VAL A 308 -21.16 -26.40 0.66
N SER A 309 -20.56 -25.27 0.25
CA SER A 309 -20.91 -24.52 -0.96
C SER A 309 -20.28 -25.10 -2.22
N PHE A 310 -19.03 -25.58 -2.13
CA PHE A 310 -18.28 -26.19 -3.23
C PHE A 310 -18.83 -27.55 -3.66
N SER A 311 -19.28 -28.40 -2.73
CA SER A 311 -19.77 -29.75 -3.10
C SER A 311 -21.17 -29.70 -3.71
N SER A 312 -21.97 -28.70 -3.34
CA SER A 312 -23.33 -28.53 -3.84
C SER A 312 -23.35 -27.92 -5.24
N LEU A 313 -22.51 -26.92 -5.51
CA LEU A 313 -22.59 -26.16 -6.77
C LEU A 313 -22.39 -27.05 -8.02
N PRO A 314 -21.35 -27.89 -8.20
CA PRO A 314 -21.19 -28.76 -9.38
C PRO A 314 -22.25 -29.85 -9.50
N VAL A 315 -22.76 -30.36 -8.38
CA VAL A 315 -23.76 -31.45 -8.37
C VAL A 315 -25.13 -30.93 -8.78
N PHE A 316 -25.54 -29.76 -8.29
CA PHE A 316 -26.90 -29.24 -8.50
C PHE A 316 -26.99 -28.15 -9.58
N LEU A 317 -25.90 -27.55 -10.05
CA LEU A 317 -25.97 -26.47 -11.05
C LEU A 317 -26.67 -26.88 -12.36
N PRO A 318 -26.45 -28.07 -12.97
CA PRO A 318 -27.20 -28.48 -14.15
C PRO A 318 -28.72 -28.48 -13.90
N THR A 319 -29.17 -29.07 -12.80
CA THR A 319 -30.59 -29.11 -12.39
C THR A 319 -31.13 -27.72 -12.09
N ILE A 320 -30.35 -26.86 -11.42
CA ILE A 320 -30.72 -25.46 -11.11
C ILE A 320 -30.91 -24.62 -12.38
N LEU A 321 -30.23 -24.96 -13.48
CA LEU A 321 -30.40 -24.33 -14.80
C LEU A 321 -31.56 -24.94 -15.59
N GLU A 322 -31.81 -26.25 -15.47
CA GLU A 322 -33.01 -26.89 -16.01
C GLU A 322 -34.29 -26.32 -15.37
N ASP A 323 -34.27 -26.13 -14.04
CA ASP A 323 -35.27 -25.40 -13.23
C ASP A 323 -35.34 -23.88 -13.51
N MET A 324 -34.47 -23.35 -14.38
CA MET A 324 -34.59 -22.00 -14.95
C MET A 324 -35.22 -21.99 -16.36
N GLY A 325 -35.59 -23.15 -16.89
CA GLY A 325 -36.23 -23.30 -18.21
C GLY A 325 -35.26 -23.60 -19.36
N PHE A 326 -34.00 -23.96 -19.07
CA PHE A 326 -33.08 -24.46 -20.11
C PHE A 326 -33.28 -25.97 -20.33
N THR A 327 -33.14 -26.46 -21.56
CA THR A 327 -33.10 -27.91 -21.81
C THR A 327 -31.85 -28.54 -21.19
N ALA A 328 -31.90 -29.80 -20.76
CA ALA A 328 -30.77 -30.50 -20.13
C ALA A 328 -29.41 -30.30 -20.85
N ILE A 329 -29.39 -30.35 -22.19
CA ILE A 329 -28.17 -30.12 -23.01
C ILE A 329 -27.67 -28.68 -22.86
N ASN A 330 -28.57 -27.69 -22.96
CA ASN A 330 -28.22 -26.27 -22.80
C ASN A 330 -27.83 -25.95 -21.35
N ALA A 331 -28.49 -26.57 -20.37
CA ALA A 331 -28.18 -26.43 -18.95
C ALA A 331 -26.77 -26.93 -18.63
N GLN A 332 -26.37 -28.10 -19.15
CA GLN A 332 -25.00 -28.60 -19.06
C GLN A 332 -23.99 -27.63 -19.70
N GLY A 333 -24.24 -27.16 -20.93
CA GLY A 333 -23.37 -26.20 -21.62
C GLY A 333 -23.21 -24.86 -20.86
N LEU A 334 -24.28 -24.38 -20.23
CA LEU A 334 -24.28 -23.14 -19.44
C LEU A 334 -23.59 -23.29 -18.07
N THR A 335 -23.18 -24.49 -17.65
CA THR A 335 -22.31 -24.64 -16.47
C THR A 335 -20.86 -24.22 -16.72
N ALA A 336 -20.38 -24.33 -17.97
CA ALA A 336 -18.98 -24.14 -18.30
C ALA A 336 -18.49 -22.67 -18.13
N PRO A 337 -19.22 -21.62 -18.55
CA PRO A 337 -18.73 -20.24 -18.42
C PRO A 337 -18.53 -19.76 -16.96
N PRO A 338 -19.43 -20.04 -15.99
CA PRO A 338 -19.16 -19.77 -14.57
C PRO A 338 -17.89 -20.45 -14.03
N TYR A 339 -17.63 -21.70 -14.40
CA TYR A 339 -16.42 -22.41 -13.95
C TYR A 339 -15.16 -21.88 -14.64
N PHE A 340 -15.19 -21.57 -15.94
CA PHE A 340 -14.05 -20.96 -16.61
C PHE A 340 -13.70 -19.56 -16.05
N ALA A 341 -14.71 -18.76 -15.69
CA ALA A 341 -14.48 -17.51 -14.96
C ALA A 341 -13.85 -17.77 -13.57
N SER A 342 -14.31 -18.79 -12.85
CA SER A 342 -13.76 -19.20 -11.56
C SER A 342 -12.30 -19.69 -11.64
N PHE A 343 -11.92 -20.40 -12.70
CA PHE A 343 -10.54 -20.76 -13.02
C PHE A 343 -9.63 -19.53 -13.09
N LEU A 344 -10.02 -18.51 -13.87
CA LEU A 344 -9.23 -17.27 -14.01
C LEU A 344 -9.15 -16.48 -12.69
N VAL A 345 -10.26 -16.33 -11.96
CA VAL A 345 -10.30 -15.59 -10.69
C VAL A 345 -9.52 -16.34 -9.59
N THR A 346 -9.48 -17.67 -9.61
CA THR A 346 -8.65 -18.49 -8.69
C THR A 346 -7.16 -18.15 -8.82
N ILE A 347 -6.66 -18.03 -10.05
CA ILE A 347 -5.26 -17.67 -10.33
C ILE A 347 -5.01 -16.19 -9.98
N ALA A 348 -5.91 -15.28 -10.37
CA ALA A 348 -5.75 -13.85 -10.13
C ALA A 348 -5.78 -13.48 -8.63
N THR A 349 -6.67 -14.08 -7.84
CA THR A 349 -6.78 -13.82 -6.40
C THR A 349 -5.61 -14.38 -5.61
N THR A 350 -5.11 -15.59 -5.94
CA THR A 350 -3.94 -16.17 -5.27
C THR A 350 -2.66 -15.39 -5.60
N TRP A 351 -2.49 -14.94 -6.84
CA TRP A 351 -1.44 -13.97 -7.23
C TRP A 351 -1.54 -12.67 -6.43
N LEU A 352 -2.74 -12.09 -6.33
CA LEU A 352 -2.98 -10.85 -5.61
C LEU A 352 -2.73 -11.00 -4.10
N ALA A 353 -3.09 -12.14 -3.52
CA ALA A 353 -2.84 -12.45 -2.11
C ALA A 353 -1.35 -12.60 -1.78
N ASP A 354 -0.56 -13.14 -2.70
CA ASP A 354 0.91 -13.18 -2.62
C ASP A 354 1.51 -11.77 -2.77
N ARG A 355 1.01 -10.96 -3.71
CA ARG A 355 1.48 -9.56 -3.90
C ARG A 355 1.15 -8.64 -2.72
N LEU A 356 -0.03 -8.80 -2.11
CA LEU A 356 -0.47 -7.96 -0.99
C LEU A 356 -0.04 -8.48 0.39
N GLN A 357 0.40 -9.74 0.51
CA GLN A 357 0.70 -10.42 1.77
C GLN A 357 -0.45 -10.29 2.81
N GLN A 358 -1.71 -10.34 2.34
CA GLN A 358 -2.92 -10.17 3.16
C GLN A 358 -4.00 -11.23 2.83
N ARG A 359 -3.63 -12.52 2.79
CA ARG A 359 -4.54 -13.64 2.43
C ARG A 359 -5.93 -13.55 3.07
N GLY A 360 -6.00 -13.28 4.38
CA GLY A 360 -7.28 -13.18 5.11
C GLY A 360 -8.25 -12.12 4.57
N LEU A 361 -7.76 -11.02 3.99
CA LEU A 361 -8.63 -10.02 3.33
C LEU A 361 -9.11 -10.49 1.95
N VAL A 362 -8.27 -11.21 1.20
CA VAL A 362 -8.65 -11.76 -0.12
C VAL A 362 -9.68 -12.88 0.04
N ILE A 363 -9.56 -13.72 1.08
CA ILE A 363 -10.56 -14.74 1.41
C ILE A 363 -11.86 -14.08 1.90
N ALA A 364 -11.78 -13.08 2.77
CA ALA A 364 -12.96 -12.33 3.22
C ALA A 364 -13.73 -11.71 2.02
N LEU A 365 -13.02 -11.09 1.08
CA LEU A 365 -13.64 -10.51 -0.12
C LEU A 365 -14.22 -11.58 -1.06
N SER A 366 -13.49 -12.66 -1.32
CA SER A 366 -13.94 -13.74 -2.21
C SER A 366 -15.17 -14.46 -1.63
N SER A 367 -15.15 -14.76 -0.32
CA SER A 367 -16.30 -15.36 0.35
C SER A 367 -17.52 -14.43 0.43
N LEU A 368 -17.31 -13.10 0.55
CA LEU A 368 -18.40 -12.12 0.48
C LEU A 368 -19.07 -12.10 -0.91
N VAL A 369 -18.27 -12.13 -1.99
CA VAL A 369 -18.79 -12.23 -3.37
C VAL A 369 -19.59 -13.51 -3.56
N GLY A 370 -19.07 -14.64 -3.06
CA GLY A 370 -19.78 -15.93 -3.09
C GLY A 370 -21.10 -15.89 -2.31
N ALA A 371 -21.10 -15.31 -1.10
CA ALA A 371 -22.30 -15.16 -0.28
C ALA A 371 -23.38 -14.33 -1.00
N ILE A 372 -23.00 -13.23 -1.66
CA ILE A 372 -23.92 -12.41 -2.47
C ILE A 372 -24.51 -13.22 -3.63
N GLY A 373 -23.69 -14.05 -4.31
CA GLY A 373 -24.18 -14.95 -5.37
C GLY A 373 -25.26 -15.91 -4.90
N TYR A 374 -25.06 -16.56 -3.74
CA TYR A 374 -26.06 -17.44 -3.13
C TYR A 374 -27.31 -16.67 -2.64
N VAL A 375 -27.18 -15.45 -2.13
CA VAL A 375 -28.33 -14.59 -1.77
C VAL A 375 -29.17 -14.24 -3.01
N LEU A 376 -28.54 -13.91 -4.14
CA LEU A 376 -29.27 -13.65 -5.40
C LEU A 376 -30.00 -14.91 -5.89
N LEU A 377 -29.36 -16.09 -5.82
CA LEU A 377 -29.98 -17.37 -6.16
C LEU A 377 -31.17 -17.71 -5.26
N ALA A 378 -31.08 -17.42 -3.96
CA ALA A 378 -32.17 -17.63 -3.00
C ALA A 378 -33.35 -16.66 -3.23
N THR A 379 -33.06 -15.37 -3.41
CA THR A 379 -34.07 -14.29 -3.36
C THR A 379 -34.70 -13.95 -4.72
N CYS A 380 -33.93 -13.90 -5.80
CA CYS A 380 -34.40 -13.43 -7.10
C CYS A 380 -35.14 -14.51 -7.92
N THR A 381 -36.10 -14.07 -8.72
CA THR A 381 -36.89 -14.93 -9.63
C THR A 381 -36.41 -14.88 -11.08
N SER A 382 -35.88 -13.74 -11.54
CA SER A 382 -35.41 -13.56 -12.91
C SER A 382 -34.22 -14.46 -13.26
N VAL A 383 -34.34 -15.21 -14.36
CA VAL A 383 -33.32 -16.16 -14.86
C VAL A 383 -31.96 -15.47 -15.03
N GLY A 384 -31.90 -14.28 -15.62
CA GLY A 384 -30.64 -13.56 -15.82
C GLY A 384 -29.94 -13.19 -14.51
N VAL A 385 -30.71 -12.81 -13.48
CA VAL A 385 -30.15 -12.46 -12.15
C VAL A 385 -29.73 -13.72 -11.39
N ARG A 386 -30.51 -14.81 -11.48
CA ARG A 386 -30.13 -16.12 -10.93
C ARG A 386 -28.84 -16.65 -11.58
N TYR A 387 -28.71 -16.56 -12.91
CA TYR A 387 -27.50 -16.99 -13.63
C TYR A 387 -26.28 -16.10 -13.30
N PHE A 388 -26.45 -14.78 -13.12
CA PHE A 388 -25.39 -13.93 -12.57
C PHE A 388 -25.01 -14.33 -11.13
N GLY A 389 -25.99 -14.74 -10.31
CA GLY A 389 -25.76 -15.33 -9.00
C GLY A 389 -24.88 -16.60 -9.04
N VAL A 390 -25.03 -17.45 -10.06
CA VAL A 390 -24.14 -18.61 -10.31
C VAL A 390 -22.70 -18.15 -10.55
N PHE A 391 -22.49 -17.14 -11.40
CA PHE A 391 -21.15 -16.58 -11.63
C PHE A 391 -20.53 -16.09 -10.32
N LEU A 392 -21.26 -15.29 -9.52
CA LEU A 392 -20.75 -14.78 -8.24
C LEU A 392 -20.46 -15.89 -7.23
N ALA A 393 -21.31 -16.93 -7.14
CA ALA A 393 -21.04 -18.11 -6.32
C ALA A 393 -19.76 -18.84 -6.78
N ALA A 394 -19.62 -19.09 -8.09
CA ALA A 394 -18.45 -19.77 -8.64
C ALA A 394 -17.14 -18.98 -8.45
N VAL A 395 -17.12 -17.66 -8.71
CA VAL A 395 -15.93 -16.82 -8.51
C VAL A 395 -15.68 -16.42 -7.05
N GLY A 396 -16.57 -16.79 -6.13
CA GLY A 396 -16.35 -16.64 -4.69
C GLY A 396 -15.81 -17.90 -4.02
N VAL A 397 -16.44 -19.05 -4.27
CA VAL A 397 -16.16 -20.31 -3.55
C VAL A 397 -14.76 -20.86 -3.85
N PHE A 398 -14.43 -21.15 -5.11
CA PHE A 398 -13.13 -21.77 -5.45
C PHE A 398 -11.94 -20.86 -5.11
N PRO A 399 -11.98 -19.54 -5.36
CA PRO A 399 -10.91 -18.63 -4.95
C PRO A 399 -10.67 -18.55 -3.44
N SER A 400 -11.72 -18.65 -2.61
CA SER A 400 -11.56 -18.75 -1.15
C SER A 400 -10.83 -20.04 -0.76
N ILE A 401 -11.25 -21.20 -1.28
CA ILE A 401 -10.60 -22.50 -1.03
C ILE A 401 -9.11 -22.46 -1.44
N ALA A 402 -8.81 -21.91 -2.62
CA ALA A 402 -7.46 -21.76 -3.15
C ALA A 402 -6.54 -20.87 -2.28
N ASN A 403 -7.11 -19.91 -1.55
CA ASN A 403 -6.35 -19.04 -0.66
C ASN A 403 -6.25 -19.56 0.79
N ILE A 404 -7.18 -20.40 1.24
CA ILE A 404 -7.12 -21.04 2.59
C ILE A 404 -5.96 -22.04 2.67
N LEU A 405 -5.78 -22.90 1.65
CA LEU A 405 -4.72 -23.92 1.61
C LEU A 405 -3.30 -23.36 1.86
N PRO A 406 -2.79 -22.35 1.11
CA PRO A 406 -1.50 -21.74 1.38
C PRO A 406 -1.50 -20.88 2.66
N TRP A 407 -2.65 -20.52 3.23
CA TRP A 407 -2.68 -19.83 4.53
C TRP A 407 -2.37 -20.79 5.68
N VAL A 408 -2.85 -22.03 5.65
CA VAL A 408 -2.47 -23.08 6.62
C VAL A 408 -0.97 -23.33 6.57
N LEU A 409 -0.43 -23.57 5.37
CA LEU A 409 0.99 -23.86 5.16
C LEU A 409 1.89 -22.69 5.59
N ASN A 410 1.44 -21.44 5.38
CA ASN A 410 2.16 -20.25 5.83
C ASN A 410 2.09 -20.00 7.34
N ASN A 411 1.03 -20.45 8.02
CA ASN A 411 0.83 -20.23 9.46
C ASN A 411 1.46 -21.32 10.35
N GLN A 412 1.78 -22.51 9.80
CA GLN A 412 2.46 -23.59 10.53
C GLN A 412 3.97 -23.58 10.26
N GLY A 413 4.74 -23.60 11.36
CA GLY A 413 6.21 -23.48 11.38
C GLY A 413 6.92 -24.54 10.55
N SER A 414 7.11 -25.71 11.15
CA SER A 414 7.82 -26.86 10.59
C SER A 414 6.97 -27.69 9.64
N ASP A 415 7.63 -28.48 8.79
CA ASP A 415 7.01 -29.39 7.83
C ASP A 415 6.02 -30.36 8.48
N THR A 416 6.37 -30.97 9.62
CA THR A 416 5.46 -31.90 10.32
C THR A 416 4.18 -31.20 10.79
N ARG A 417 4.27 -29.93 11.21
CA ARG A 417 3.09 -29.13 11.56
C ARG A 417 2.29 -28.65 10.36
N ARG A 418 2.93 -28.37 9.21
CA ARG A 418 2.24 -28.10 7.93
C ARG A 418 1.42 -29.30 7.50
N GLY A 419 2.03 -30.49 7.53
CA GLY A 419 1.35 -31.76 7.25
C GLY A 419 0.14 -31.95 8.16
N MET A 420 0.32 -31.81 9.48
CA MET A 420 -0.80 -31.97 10.42
C MET A 420 -1.88 -30.89 10.28
N GLY A 421 -1.50 -29.65 9.96
CA GLY A 421 -2.44 -28.56 9.68
C GLY A 421 -3.30 -28.85 8.44
N ILE A 422 -2.72 -29.44 7.40
CA ILE A 422 -3.44 -29.91 6.21
C ILE A 422 -4.34 -31.11 6.54
N VAL A 423 -3.88 -32.07 7.35
CA VAL A 423 -4.70 -33.21 7.79
C VAL A 423 -5.91 -32.73 8.61
N ILE A 424 -5.73 -31.81 9.56
CA ILE A 424 -6.84 -31.22 10.34
C ILE A 424 -7.80 -30.43 9.44
N LEU A 425 -7.25 -29.62 8.51
CA LEU A 425 -8.07 -28.85 7.56
C LEU A 425 -8.97 -29.76 6.72
N ASN A 426 -8.47 -30.92 6.28
CA ASN A 426 -9.28 -31.81 5.45
C ASN A 426 -10.14 -32.78 6.26
N ILE A 427 -9.69 -33.37 7.38
CA ILE A 427 -10.57 -34.22 8.22
C ILE A 427 -11.84 -33.46 8.63
N ILE A 428 -11.71 -32.18 9.00
CA ILE A 428 -12.88 -31.36 9.35
C ILE A 428 -13.56 -30.81 8.09
N GLY A 429 -12.81 -30.37 7.08
CA GLY A 429 -13.38 -29.73 5.91
C GLY A 429 -14.03 -30.66 4.88
N GLN A 430 -13.60 -31.92 4.80
CA GLN A 430 -14.25 -32.98 4.01
C GLN A 430 -15.50 -33.56 4.72
N CYS A 431 -15.83 -33.09 5.93
CA CYS A 431 -17.18 -33.20 6.45
C CYS A 431 -18.16 -32.20 5.81
N GLY A 432 -17.67 -31.13 5.17
CA GLY A 432 -18.48 -30.13 4.46
C GLY A 432 -19.36 -30.73 3.36
N PRO A 433 -18.82 -31.61 2.48
CA PRO A 433 -19.59 -32.32 1.48
C PRO A 433 -20.76 -33.15 2.02
N PHE A 434 -20.63 -33.81 3.18
CA PHE A 434 -21.76 -34.56 3.78
C PHE A 434 -22.98 -33.68 4.05
N LEU A 435 -22.75 -32.42 4.43
CA LEU A 435 -23.83 -31.44 4.59
C LEU A 435 -24.25 -30.85 3.23
N GLY A 436 -23.28 -30.42 2.43
CA GLY A 436 -23.51 -29.76 1.14
C GLY A 436 -24.31 -30.60 0.14
N THR A 437 -24.08 -31.92 0.05
CA THR A 437 -24.86 -32.80 -0.86
C THR A 437 -26.29 -33.08 -0.38
N ASN A 438 -26.64 -32.75 0.88
CA ASN A 438 -27.94 -33.08 1.48
C ASN A 438 -28.83 -31.84 1.74
N VAL A 439 -28.36 -30.61 1.46
CA VAL A 439 -29.14 -29.37 1.67
C VAL A 439 -29.95 -28.91 0.44
N PHE A 440 -29.95 -29.67 -0.65
CA PHE A 440 -30.75 -29.43 -1.87
C PHE A 440 -31.73 -30.60 -2.13
N PRO A 441 -32.75 -30.81 -1.28
CA PRO A 441 -33.76 -31.84 -1.52
C PRO A 441 -34.69 -31.46 -2.67
N ALA A 442 -35.18 -32.46 -3.41
CA ALA A 442 -36.09 -32.26 -4.54
C ALA A 442 -37.44 -31.59 -4.15
N SER A 443 -37.81 -31.63 -2.87
CA SER A 443 -38.97 -30.90 -2.32
C SER A 443 -38.88 -29.38 -2.46
N ASP A 444 -37.67 -28.84 -2.58
CA ASP A 444 -37.42 -27.40 -2.54
C ASP A 444 -37.22 -26.81 -3.97
N ALA A 445 -37.34 -27.64 -5.01
CA ALA A 445 -37.36 -27.21 -6.42
C ALA A 445 -38.55 -26.28 -6.72
N PRO A 446 -38.47 -25.36 -7.71
CA PRO A 446 -37.36 -25.13 -8.65
C PRO A 446 -36.38 -24.03 -8.19
N ARG A 447 -36.34 -23.72 -6.88
CA ARG A 447 -35.55 -22.60 -6.33
C ARG A 447 -34.52 -22.99 -5.28
N TYR A 448 -34.72 -24.11 -4.59
CA TYR A 448 -33.85 -24.64 -3.54
C TYR A 448 -33.47 -23.61 -2.46
N ILE A 449 -34.41 -22.74 -2.09
CA ILE A 449 -34.16 -21.53 -1.27
C ILE A 449 -33.42 -21.88 0.03
N ARG A 450 -33.75 -23.02 0.64
CA ARG A 450 -33.07 -23.56 1.83
C ARG A 450 -31.58 -23.83 1.59
N GLY A 451 -31.24 -24.61 0.55
CA GLY A 451 -29.86 -24.94 0.18
C GLY A 451 -29.04 -23.70 -0.17
N GLN A 452 -29.61 -22.80 -0.99
CA GLN A 452 -28.97 -21.53 -1.35
C GLN A 452 -28.70 -20.66 -0.10
N SER A 453 -29.68 -20.54 0.81
CA SER A 453 -29.54 -19.76 2.04
C SER A 453 -28.52 -20.34 3.01
N ILE A 454 -28.43 -21.67 3.11
CA ILE A 454 -27.40 -22.36 3.93
C ILE A 454 -26.00 -22.09 3.36
N CYS A 455 -25.82 -22.17 2.03
CA CYS A 455 -24.54 -21.85 1.40
C CYS A 455 -24.15 -20.37 1.61
N ALA A 456 -25.10 -19.44 1.47
CA ALA A 456 -24.88 -18.03 1.78
C ALA A 456 -24.41 -17.83 3.25
N ALA A 457 -25.07 -18.48 4.21
CA ALA A 457 -24.73 -18.38 5.62
C ALA A 457 -23.31 -18.90 5.93
N PHE A 458 -22.92 -20.05 5.37
CA PHE A 458 -21.55 -20.57 5.53
C PHE A 458 -20.50 -19.69 4.84
N MET A 459 -20.83 -19.07 3.71
CA MET A 459 -19.93 -18.12 3.05
C MET A 459 -19.75 -16.84 3.88
N PHE A 460 -20.82 -16.27 4.47
CA PHE A 460 -20.71 -15.19 5.45
C PHE A 460 -19.93 -15.58 6.71
N PHE A 461 -20.15 -16.79 7.25
CA PHE A 461 -19.40 -17.31 8.40
C PHE A 461 -17.89 -17.44 8.08
N THR A 462 -17.55 -17.80 6.83
CA THR A 462 -16.16 -17.80 6.35
C THR A 462 -15.53 -16.40 6.38
N VAL A 463 -16.28 -15.33 6.07
CA VAL A 463 -15.80 -13.94 6.19
C VAL A 463 -15.46 -13.61 7.65
N ILE A 464 -16.34 -13.96 8.59
CA ILE A 464 -16.15 -13.75 10.03
C ILE A 464 -14.90 -14.51 10.52
N LEU A 465 -14.77 -15.79 10.17
CA LEU A 465 -13.60 -16.61 10.52
C LEU A 465 -12.30 -16.07 9.90
N ALA A 466 -12.32 -15.58 8.65
CA ALA A 466 -11.15 -14.99 8.00
C ALA A 466 -10.67 -13.73 8.74
N LEU A 467 -11.59 -12.88 9.17
CA LEU A 467 -11.27 -11.67 9.92
C LEU A 467 -10.80 -12.01 11.35
N ALA A 468 -11.45 -12.96 12.03
CA ALA A 468 -11.09 -13.41 13.38
C ALA A 468 -9.71 -14.11 13.43
N LEU A 469 -9.39 -14.98 12.47
CA LEU A 469 -8.06 -15.58 12.37
C LEU A 469 -7.00 -14.53 12.06
N ARG A 470 -7.32 -13.52 11.22
CA ARG A 470 -6.40 -12.42 10.93
C ARG A 470 -6.13 -11.54 12.16
N THR A 471 -7.12 -11.24 12.99
CA THR A 471 -6.90 -10.48 14.23
C THR A 471 -6.15 -11.31 15.27
N LEU A 472 -6.45 -12.60 15.41
CA LEU A 472 -5.70 -13.54 16.26
C LEU A 472 -4.22 -13.60 15.87
N LEU A 473 -3.91 -13.77 14.58
CA LEU A 473 -2.52 -13.79 14.09
C LEU A 473 -1.80 -12.47 14.36
N VAL A 474 -2.45 -11.32 14.14
CA VAL A 474 -1.88 -9.99 14.47
C VAL A 474 -1.61 -9.84 15.97
N TRP A 475 -2.43 -10.44 16.83
CA TRP A 475 -2.23 -10.46 18.28
C TRP A 475 -1.12 -11.43 18.72
N GLU A 476 -1.09 -12.66 18.19
CA GLU A 476 -0.01 -13.63 18.50
C GLU A 476 1.35 -13.10 18.07
N ASN A 477 1.44 -12.45 16.90
CA ASN A 477 2.67 -11.82 16.44
C ASN A 477 3.17 -10.76 17.44
N ARG A 478 2.29 -9.87 17.90
CA ARG A 478 2.56 -8.87 18.96
C ARG A 478 2.91 -9.48 20.32
N ARG A 479 2.58 -10.75 20.56
CA ARG A 479 2.94 -11.50 21.78
C ARG A 479 4.31 -12.18 21.62
N LEU A 480 4.61 -12.70 20.44
CA LEU A 480 5.91 -13.28 20.11
C LEU A 480 7.00 -12.20 20.03
N ASP A 481 6.67 -10.98 19.56
CA ASP A 481 7.50 -9.76 19.66
C ASP A 481 8.10 -9.63 21.06
N LYS A 482 7.23 -9.63 22.08
CA LYS A 482 7.60 -9.46 23.49
C LYS A 482 8.35 -10.64 24.11
N LYS A 483 8.46 -11.79 23.43
CA LYS A 483 9.08 -13.00 23.98
C LYS A 483 10.42 -13.35 23.32
N TYR A 484 10.59 -13.04 22.04
CA TYR A 484 11.72 -13.53 21.24
C TYR A 484 12.45 -12.42 20.47
N GLY A 485 12.13 -11.13 20.66
CA GLY A 485 12.67 -10.03 19.87
C GLY A 485 11.99 -9.89 18.50
N THR A 486 12.46 -8.92 17.71
CA THR A 486 11.96 -8.63 16.36
C THR A 486 12.74 -9.37 15.26
N ALA A 487 12.18 -9.45 14.05
CA ALA A 487 12.86 -10.09 12.91
C ALA A 487 14.10 -9.31 12.46
N ALA A 488 14.11 -7.98 12.62
CA ALA A 488 15.27 -7.15 12.30
C ALA A 488 16.46 -7.47 13.22
N GLU A 489 16.22 -7.65 14.53
CA GLU A 489 17.25 -8.04 15.50
C GLU A 489 17.90 -9.40 15.19
N ARG A 490 17.17 -10.32 14.57
CA ARG A 490 17.57 -11.74 14.46
C ARG A 490 18.14 -12.10 13.07
N ALA A 491 17.60 -11.50 12.01
CA ALA A 491 18.30 -11.42 10.71
C ALA A 491 19.66 -10.70 10.79
N ALA A 492 19.84 -9.84 11.79
CA ALA A 492 21.10 -9.16 12.08
C ALA A 492 22.11 -10.01 12.88
N GLN A 493 21.64 -10.76 13.89
CA GLN A 493 22.51 -11.68 14.63
C GLN A 493 23.08 -12.78 13.73
N ALA A 494 22.33 -13.17 12.70
CA ALA A 494 22.78 -14.06 11.63
C ALA A 494 23.95 -13.49 10.82
N THR A 495 23.85 -12.23 10.37
CA THR A 495 24.91 -11.58 9.58
C THR A 495 26.22 -11.41 10.38
N THR A 496 26.13 -11.09 11.68
CA THR A 496 27.31 -10.88 12.53
C THR A 496 28.06 -12.17 12.91
N LYS A 497 27.42 -13.34 12.83
CA LYS A 497 28.08 -14.65 13.13
C LYS A 497 28.58 -15.41 11.91
N GLY A 498 28.14 -15.05 10.70
CA GLY A 498 28.24 -15.92 9.53
C GLY A 498 27.22 -17.07 9.51
N ASP A 499 26.52 -17.31 10.63
CA ASP A 499 25.32 -18.15 10.71
C ASP A 499 24.18 -17.51 9.90
N LEU A 500 24.11 -17.79 8.59
CA LEU A 500 22.92 -17.51 7.78
C LEU A 500 21.65 -17.99 8.51
N THR A 501 20.52 -17.29 8.35
CA THR A 501 19.22 -17.65 8.99
C THR A 501 18.68 -18.99 8.49
N LEU A 502 19.22 -20.07 9.06
CA LEU A 502 18.86 -21.46 8.80
C LEU A 502 17.48 -21.75 9.38
N GLY A 503 16.47 -21.80 8.52
CA GLY A 503 15.11 -22.18 8.94
C GLY A 503 14.19 -21.01 9.24
N GLU A 504 14.25 -19.93 8.43
CA GLU A 504 13.36 -18.74 8.50
C GLU A 504 11.90 -19.07 8.79
N GLU A 505 11.42 -20.22 8.31
CA GLU A 505 10.03 -20.59 8.39
C GLU A 505 9.64 -21.38 9.67
N ASN A 506 10.59 -21.91 10.44
CA ASN A 506 10.32 -22.66 11.67
C ASN A 506 9.80 -21.77 12.82
N TYR A 507 9.18 -22.36 13.86
CA TYR A 507 8.66 -21.60 15.00
C TYR A 507 9.79 -21.08 15.91
N GLY A 508 10.35 -19.92 15.59
CA GLY A 508 11.39 -19.30 16.41
C GLY A 508 11.80 -17.88 15.98
N ALA A 509 12.95 -17.79 15.33
CA ALA A 509 13.79 -16.61 15.40
C ALA A 509 13.48 -15.47 14.39
N ASP A 510 12.65 -15.60 13.35
CA ASP A 510 12.73 -14.61 12.23
C ASP A 510 11.43 -13.99 11.70
N TYR A 511 10.28 -14.25 12.32
CA TYR A 511 8.98 -13.64 11.92
C TYR A 511 8.76 -12.28 12.62
N ARG A 512 8.42 -11.13 11.95
CA ARG A 512 7.83 -9.85 12.53
C ARG A 512 7.43 -8.75 11.50
N TYR A 513 6.93 -7.60 12.03
CA TYR A 513 6.64 -6.31 11.38
C TYR A 513 7.56 -5.15 11.89
N VAL A 514 7.47 -3.94 11.32
CA VAL A 514 8.55 -2.92 11.30
C VAL A 514 8.27 -1.63 12.10
N LEU A 515 9.29 -1.06 12.78
CA LEU A 515 9.27 0.26 13.46
C LEU A 515 10.62 1.01 13.44
N ASN A 516 10.55 2.33 13.15
CA ASN A 516 11.68 3.29 13.11
C ASN A 516 12.85 2.93 12.17
N GLY A 517 13.79 3.87 11.98
CA GLY A 517 14.74 3.77 10.88
C GLY A 517 15.50 5.05 10.53
N ILE A 518 16.80 4.86 10.26
CA ILE A 518 17.71 5.75 9.55
C ILE A 518 17.06 6.21 8.23
N ARG A 519 17.25 7.48 7.88
CA ARG A 519 16.73 8.09 6.64
C ARG A 519 17.88 8.43 5.72
N PHE A 520 17.64 8.34 4.42
CA PHE A 520 18.53 8.80 3.38
C PHE A 520 17.75 9.72 2.44
N SER A 521 18.41 10.73 1.89
CA SER A 521 17.86 11.59 0.84
C SER A 521 18.96 12.27 0.07
N ILE A 522 18.80 12.34 -1.25
CA ILE A 522 19.64 13.09 -2.20
C ILE A 522 18.83 14.31 -2.65
N THR A 523 19.43 15.49 -2.60
CA THR A 523 18.78 16.79 -2.84
C THR A 523 19.57 17.60 -3.86
N ASP A 524 18.87 18.18 -4.84
CA ASP A 524 19.47 19.15 -5.77
C ASP A 524 19.70 20.49 -5.05
N ILE A 525 20.96 20.94 -4.99
CA ILE A 525 21.33 22.26 -4.46
C ILE A 525 21.97 23.15 -5.53
N SER A 526 21.85 22.78 -6.82
CA SER A 526 22.38 23.56 -7.92
C SER A 526 21.76 24.98 -7.93
N PRO A 527 22.45 26.02 -8.44
CA PRO A 527 22.07 27.42 -8.18
C PRO A 527 20.65 27.84 -8.57
N HIS A 528 20.00 27.10 -9.46
CA HIS A 528 18.61 27.34 -9.90
C HIS A 528 17.54 26.62 -9.04
N ALA A 529 17.92 25.56 -8.32
CA ALA A 529 17.05 24.75 -7.48
C ALA A 529 17.30 24.98 -5.97
N ALA A 530 18.47 25.52 -5.61
CA ALA A 530 18.96 25.64 -4.23
C ALA A 530 17.93 26.19 -3.20
N ARG A 531 17.17 27.25 -3.53
CA ARG A 531 16.16 27.81 -2.61
C ARG A 531 15.01 26.84 -2.26
N ILE A 532 14.69 25.91 -3.16
CA ILE A 532 13.53 25.00 -3.04
C ILE A 532 13.89 23.56 -2.71
N MET A 533 15.19 23.21 -2.77
CA MET A 533 15.76 21.93 -2.33
C MET A 533 14.91 20.70 -2.72
N PRO A 534 14.69 20.45 -4.02
CA PRO A 534 13.86 19.33 -4.46
C PRO A 534 14.63 18.02 -4.22
N ILE A 535 13.97 17.12 -3.50
CA ILE A 535 14.53 15.80 -3.18
C ILE A 535 14.47 14.93 -4.44
N LEU A 536 15.64 14.58 -4.98
CA LEU A 536 15.80 13.71 -6.15
C LEU A 536 15.56 12.23 -5.79
N PHE A 537 16.02 11.81 -4.61
CA PHE A 537 15.88 10.45 -4.11
C PHE A 537 15.68 10.41 -2.60
N GLN A 538 14.97 9.41 -2.07
CA GLN A 538 14.84 9.17 -0.64
C GLN A 538 14.63 7.67 -0.34
N ASP A 539 15.27 7.19 0.73
CA ASP A 539 15.06 5.83 1.26
C ASP A 539 15.09 5.81 2.81
N ARG A 540 14.73 4.68 3.41
CA ARG A 540 14.70 4.50 4.86
C ARG A 540 15.03 3.06 5.30
N ALA A 541 16.28 2.81 5.65
CA ALA A 541 16.69 1.61 6.38
C ALA A 541 15.98 1.56 7.76
N SER A 542 15.20 0.52 8.02
CA SER A 542 14.34 0.43 9.22
C SER A 542 15.06 -0.09 10.48
N ILE A 543 16.20 0.55 10.80
CA ILE A 543 17.05 0.28 11.97
C ILE A 543 16.79 1.36 13.03
N SER A 544 16.31 0.98 14.22
CA SER A 544 16.05 1.91 15.32
C SER A 544 17.12 1.83 16.40
N LEU A 545 18.20 2.60 16.25
CA LEU A 545 19.30 2.61 17.24
C LEU A 545 18.80 2.96 18.66
N TYR A 546 17.74 3.76 18.79
CA TYR A 546 17.14 4.11 20.09
C TYR A 546 16.64 2.84 20.80
N ASP A 547 15.81 2.06 20.11
CA ASP A 547 15.16 0.86 20.64
C ASP A 547 16.17 -0.30 20.78
N ALA A 548 17.14 -0.39 19.87
CA ALA A 548 18.19 -1.39 19.86
C ALA A 548 19.13 -1.35 21.09
N GLN A 549 19.14 -0.24 21.83
CA GLN A 549 19.90 -0.09 23.07
C GLN A 549 19.11 -0.54 24.32
N PHE A 550 17.85 -0.95 24.19
CA PHE A 550 17.04 -1.48 25.29
C PHE A 550 16.88 -3.00 25.17
N SER A 551 17.82 -3.75 25.74
CA SER A 551 17.61 -5.17 26.09
C SER A 551 16.81 -5.34 27.40
N GLY A 552 16.48 -4.24 28.09
CA GLY A 552 15.78 -4.21 29.37
C GLY A 552 15.18 -2.82 29.66
N PRO A 553 14.94 -2.46 30.94
CA PRO A 553 14.46 -1.14 31.32
C PRO A 553 15.56 -0.06 31.26
N THR A 554 16.79 -0.43 31.58
CA THR A 554 18.02 0.36 31.39
C THR A 554 18.56 0.20 29.97
N ARG A 555 19.50 1.06 29.59
CA ARG A 555 19.81 1.30 28.19
C ARG A 555 21.32 1.24 27.93
N GLY A 556 21.74 0.27 27.11
CA GLY A 556 23.13 -0.10 26.90
C GLY A 556 23.81 0.55 25.69
N PRO A 557 25.04 0.10 25.34
CA PRO A 557 25.72 0.50 24.10
C PRO A 557 24.96 0.08 22.84
N ILE A 558 25.28 0.69 21.69
CA ILE A 558 24.79 0.24 20.39
C ILE A 558 25.37 -1.16 20.15
N PRO A 559 24.55 -2.22 19.98
CA PRO A 559 25.07 -3.57 19.80
C PRO A 559 25.88 -3.71 18.50
N PRO A 560 26.97 -4.50 18.47
CA PRO A 560 27.79 -4.67 17.26
C PRO A 560 27.00 -5.10 16.02
N HIS A 561 26.05 -6.03 16.16
CA HIS A 561 25.16 -6.46 15.06
C HIS A 561 24.19 -5.39 14.54
N ILE A 562 24.01 -4.31 15.30
CA ILE A 562 23.28 -3.12 14.85
C ILE A 562 24.25 -2.17 14.14
N THR A 563 25.47 -2.01 14.66
CA THR A 563 26.56 -1.29 13.97
C THR A 563 26.82 -1.87 12.57
N ASP A 564 26.90 -3.20 12.45
CA ASP A 564 27.11 -3.91 11.17
C ASP A 564 26.01 -3.56 10.16
N GLN A 565 24.74 -3.71 10.55
CA GLN A 565 23.60 -3.32 9.70
C GLN A 565 23.61 -1.84 9.31
N VAL A 566 24.01 -0.94 10.22
CA VAL A 566 24.13 0.48 9.87
C VAL A 566 25.21 0.63 8.79
N VAL A 567 26.40 0.10 9.03
CA VAL A 567 27.54 0.15 8.09
C VAL A 567 27.17 -0.42 6.71
N ASP A 568 26.53 -1.59 6.64
CA ASP A 568 26.06 -2.19 5.39
C ASP A 568 25.04 -1.30 4.66
N ARG A 569 24.16 -0.62 5.40
CA ARG A 569 23.19 0.31 4.82
C ARG A 569 23.82 1.63 4.38
N LEU A 570 24.83 2.13 5.08
CA LEU A 570 25.61 3.28 4.62
C LEU A 570 26.39 2.94 3.34
N ALA A 571 26.97 1.73 3.23
CA ALA A 571 27.62 1.26 2.02
C ALA A 571 26.64 1.09 0.83
N GLN A 572 25.38 0.73 1.07
CA GLN A 572 24.33 0.77 0.04
C GLN A 572 23.97 2.20 -0.38
N PHE A 573 23.97 3.15 0.56
CA PHE A 573 23.80 4.56 0.25
C PHE A 573 25.00 5.16 -0.49
N GLN A 574 26.24 4.66 -0.29
CA GLN A 574 27.40 5.03 -1.11
C GLN A 574 27.16 4.72 -2.58
N ILE A 575 26.79 3.48 -2.90
CA ILE A 575 26.48 3.07 -4.29
C ILE A 575 25.36 3.96 -4.88
N THR A 576 24.37 4.34 -4.07
CA THR A 576 23.29 5.24 -4.52
C THR A 576 23.78 6.69 -4.74
N CYS A 577 24.74 7.18 -3.95
CA CYS A 577 25.40 8.46 -4.19
C CYS A 577 26.25 8.42 -5.46
N ASP A 578 27.00 7.34 -5.70
CA ASP A 578 27.83 7.13 -6.88
C ASP A 578 26.97 7.07 -8.17
N ASP A 579 25.86 6.33 -8.14
CA ASP A 579 24.87 6.25 -9.23
C ASP A 579 24.25 7.63 -9.59
N PHE A 580 24.08 8.50 -8.58
CA PHE A 580 23.59 9.88 -8.74
C PHE A 580 24.72 10.91 -8.97
N GLN A 581 25.98 10.48 -9.03
CA GLN A 581 27.17 11.33 -9.21
C GLN A 581 27.32 12.44 -8.13
N VAL A 582 26.91 12.13 -6.90
CA VAL A 582 27.00 13.03 -5.74
C VAL A 582 28.48 13.23 -5.34
N PRO A 583 29.03 14.45 -5.33
CA PRO A 583 30.41 14.71 -4.90
C PRO A 583 30.64 14.29 -3.44
N ASN A 584 31.80 13.71 -3.12
CA ASN A 584 32.08 13.15 -1.79
C ASN A 584 32.08 14.22 -0.69
N GLU A 585 32.52 15.43 -1.03
CA GLU A 585 32.48 16.63 -0.20
C GLU A 585 31.04 17.07 0.19
N ASN A 586 30.03 16.63 -0.55
CA ASN A 586 28.62 16.98 -0.37
C ASN A 586 27.80 15.87 0.31
N ILE A 587 28.46 14.83 0.84
CA ILE A 587 27.81 13.73 1.56
C ILE A 587 28.01 13.87 3.07
N TYR A 588 26.91 13.99 3.81
CA TYR A 588 26.92 14.27 5.25
C TYR A 588 26.21 13.17 6.05
N VAL A 589 26.92 12.51 6.96
CA VAL A 589 26.32 11.56 7.90
C VAL A 589 26.09 12.26 9.23
N LEU A 590 24.85 12.62 9.55
CA LEU A 590 24.52 13.26 10.84
C LEU A 590 24.15 12.21 11.88
N ALA A 591 24.20 12.62 13.14
CA ALA A 591 23.74 11.85 14.27
C ALA A 591 23.09 12.80 15.29
N THR A 592 21.89 12.44 15.74
CA THR A 592 21.06 13.21 16.69
C THR A 592 21.24 12.66 18.10
N GLU A 593 20.22 12.70 18.98
CA GLU A 593 20.39 13.08 20.41
C GLU A 593 21.49 12.37 21.23
N ALA A 594 21.87 11.22 20.75
CA ALA A 594 21.63 10.01 21.46
C ALA A 594 22.66 8.98 20.94
N THR A 595 22.98 8.90 19.63
CA THR A 595 24.30 8.37 19.22
C THR A 595 25.38 9.28 19.81
N ARG A 596 25.08 10.58 19.95
CA ARG A 596 25.85 11.55 20.77
C ARG A 596 26.09 11.10 22.23
N THR A 597 25.20 10.31 22.84
CA THR A 597 25.38 9.84 24.23
C THR A 597 25.78 8.36 24.34
N ALA A 598 25.89 7.62 23.23
CA ALA A 598 26.21 6.18 23.26
C ALA A 598 27.54 5.91 23.95
N SER A 599 27.55 4.98 24.89
CA SER A 599 28.76 4.59 25.64
C SER A 599 29.86 4.03 24.71
N ASN A 600 29.47 3.51 23.54
CA ASN A 600 30.37 3.17 22.44
C ASN A 600 30.18 4.06 21.19
N SER A 601 29.81 5.34 21.36
CA SER A 601 29.62 6.29 20.26
C SER A 601 30.86 6.41 19.37
N GLU A 602 32.04 6.52 19.98
CA GLU A 602 33.30 6.69 19.25
C GLU A 602 33.64 5.45 18.44
N GLU A 603 33.47 4.25 19.02
CA GLU A 603 33.61 2.96 18.31
C GLU A 603 32.63 2.85 17.13
N PHE A 604 31.34 3.14 17.36
CA PHE A 604 30.29 3.11 16.34
C PHE A 604 30.61 4.05 15.16
N ARG A 605 31.07 5.28 15.45
CA ARG A 605 31.47 6.27 14.45
C ARG A 605 32.76 5.88 13.74
N ALA A 606 33.73 5.32 14.46
CA ALA A 606 34.98 4.83 13.90
C ALA A 606 34.76 3.67 12.92
N ARG A 607 33.92 2.69 13.26
CA ARG A 607 33.58 1.56 12.36
C ARG A 607 32.84 2.00 11.10
N ILE A 608 32.01 3.05 11.20
CA ILE A 608 31.41 3.70 10.02
C ILE A 608 32.51 4.31 9.14
N LYS A 609 33.35 5.18 9.71
CA LYS A 609 34.45 5.84 8.99
C LYS A 609 35.44 4.85 8.37
N GLU A 610 35.78 3.76 9.06
CA GLU A 610 36.68 2.72 8.58
C GLU A 610 36.13 2.03 7.33
N ARG A 611 34.83 1.71 7.30
CA ARG A 611 34.24 0.92 6.21
C ARG A 611 33.75 1.80 5.05
N THR A 612 33.21 2.99 5.30
CA THR A 612 32.68 3.88 4.25
C THR A 612 33.60 5.04 3.90
N GLY A 613 34.51 5.45 4.79
CA GLY A 613 35.25 6.71 4.68
C GLY A 613 34.47 7.95 5.14
N TRP A 614 33.16 7.83 5.40
CA TRP A 614 32.31 8.96 5.78
C TRP A 614 32.45 9.32 7.28
N GLU A 615 32.57 10.62 7.56
CA GLU A 615 32.55 11.15 8.92
C GLU A 615 31.13 11.29 9.47
N VAL A 616 30.92 10.83 10.71
CA VAL A 616 29.64 10.94 11.41
C VAL A 616 29.64 12.18 12.29
N ALA A 617 28.95 13.24 11.86
CA ALA A 617 28.77 14.48 12.59
C ALA A 617 27.70 14.33 13.69
N LEU A 618 28.13 14.29 14.95
CA LEU A 618 27.23 14.43 16.10
C LEU A 618 26.73 15.87 16.20
N LEU A 619 25.45 16.11 15.99
CA LEU A 619 24.83 17.41 16.29
C LEU A 619 24.76 17.61 17.80
N SER A 620 24.87 18.83 18.33
CA SER A 620 24.62 19.13 19.75
C SER A 620 23.11 19.21 20.06
N LYS A 621 22.71 19.31 21.35
CA LYS A 621 21.29 19.52 21.72
C LYS A 621 20.74 20.84 21.18
N GLU A 622 21.60 21.85 21.12
CA GLU A 622 21.28 23.20 20.65
C GLU A 622 21.23 23.25 19.13
N ASP A 623 22.18 22.62 18.43
CA ASP A 623 22.16 22.48 16.97
C ASP A 623 20.97 21.66 16.48
N GLU A 624 20.63 20.57 17.15
CA GLU A 624 19.46 19.74 16.83
C GLU A 624 18.16 20.58 16.85
N GLY A 625 18.03 21.52 17.81
CA GLY A 625 16.94 22.49 17.85
C GLY A 625 17.03 23.59 16.79
N ARG A 626 18.20 24.22 16.63
CA ARG A 626 18.48 25.30 15.65
C ARG A 626 18.24 24.83 14.21
N ILE A 627 18.76 23.65 13.87
CA ILE A 627 18.62 23.02 12.56
C ILE A 627 17.18 22.53 12.35
N GLY A 628 16.49 22.07 13.39
CA GLY A 628 15.04 21.82 13.34
C GLY A 628 14.23 23.06 12.95
N ALA A 629 14.56 24.23 13.53
CA ALA A 629 13.95 25.51 13.17
C ALA A 629 14.29 25.97 11.74
N LEU A 630 15.52 25.73 11.26
CA LEU A 630 15.90 25.95 9.85
C LEU A 630 15.13 25.01 8.89
N GLY A 631 14.86 23.77 9.30
CA GLY A 631 13.99 22.84 8.58
C GLY A 631 12.54 23.35 8.45
N ILE A 632 12.03 24.02 9.48
CA ILE A 632 10.77 24.77 9.45
C ILE A 632 10.86 25.99 8.52
N ALA A 633 11.93 26.78 8.60
CA ALA A 633 12.11 27.97 7.75
C ALA A 633 12.17 27.63 6.26
N SER A 634 12.94 26.60 5.89
CA SER A 634 13.01 26.11 4.50
C SER A 634 11.67 25.62 3.94
N SER A 635 10.74 25.20 4.82
CA SER A 635 9.41 24.71 4.46
C SER A 635 8.39 25.80 4.12
N SER A 636 8.81 27.08 4.06
CA SER A 636 7.96 28.26 3.86
C SER A 636 8.65 29.31 2.97
N ALA A 637 7.88 30.29 2.49
CA ALA A 637 8.45 31.49 1.86
C ALA A 637 9.16 32.39 2.89
N SER A 638 8.52 32.58 4.05
CA SER A 638 9.04 33.28 5.23
C SER A 638 8.43 32.67 6.50
N VAL A 639 9.07 32.84 7.67
CA VAL A 639 8.57 32.38 8.97
C VAL A 639 8.71 33.47 10.02
N ALA A 640 7.67 33.66 10.83
CA ALA A 640 7.71 34.51 12.04
C ALA A 640 6.66 33.98 13.02
N GLY A 641 7.10 33.34 14.10
CA GLY A 641 6.20 32.65 15.02
C GLY A 641 6.91 31.71 15.99
N ILE A 642 6.15 30.79 16.59
CA ILE A 642 6.69 29.71 17.43
C ILE A 642 6.94 28.47 16.57
N ALA A 643 8.05 27.78 16.80
CA ALA A 643 8.47 26.55 16.10
C ALA A 643 8.52 25.37 17.07
N MET A 644 7.98 24.21 16.66
CA MET A 644 8.05 22.97 17.43
C MET A 644 8.31 21.74 16.57
N ASP A 645 9.24 20.88 17.02
CA ASP A 645 9.42 19.52 16.51
C ASP A 645 8.82 18.51 17.50
N LEU A 646 8.24 17.43 16.98
CA LEU A 646 7.73 16.29 17.73
C LEU A 646 8.41 15.01 17.27
N GLY A 647 9.49 14.69 17.98
CA GLY A 647 10.29 13.49 17.84
C GLY A 647 9.63 12.24 18.46
N GLY A 648 10.45 11.20 18.64
CA GLY A 648 10.04 9.95 19.28
C GLY A 648 10.06 10.01 20.81
N GLY A 649 11.19 10.46 21.37
CA GLY A 649 11.40 10.62 22.82
C GLY A 649 11.11 12.03 23.33
N SER A 650 11.47 13.04 22.55
CA SER A 650 11.41 14.46 22.92
C SER A 650 10.49 15.30 22.03
N THR A 651 10.15 16.49 22.55
CA THR A 651 9.43 17.58 21.87
C THR A 651 10.18 18.88 22.14
N GLN A 652 10.50 19.63 21.09
CA GLN A 652 11.28 20.87 21.16
C GLN A 652 10.37 22.09 20.94
N ILE A 653 10.71 23.22 21.55
CA ILE A 653 10.07 24.52 21.31
C ILE A 653 11.09 25.66 21.26
N THR A 654 10.95 26.54 20.27
CA THR A 654 11.62 27.85 20.21
C THR A 654 10.77 28.87 19.45
N TRP A 655 11.18 30.13 19.38
CA TRP A 655 10.66 31.06 18.37
C TRP A 655 11.55 31.05 17.14
N VAL A 656 10.98 31.38 15.97
CA VAL A 656 11.72 31.53 14.72
C VAL A 656 11.27 32.79 13.99
N MET A 657 12.22 33.56 13.49
CA MET A 657 11.99 34.72 12.62
C MET A 657 13.00 34.73 11.47
N GLU A 658 12.50 34.82 10.25
CA GLU A 658 13.28 35.05 9.04
C GLU A 658 13.21 36.53 8.64
N THR A 659 14.38 37.11 8.37
CA THR A 659 14.55 38.49 7.90
C THR A 659 15.69 38.51 6.86
N GLU A 660 15.38 38.87 5.61
CA GLU A 660 16.35 38.95 4.51
C GLU A 660 17.18 37.67 4.32
N GLY A 661 16.54 36.51 4.49
CA GLY A 661 17.18 35.18 4.40
C GLY A 661 17.97 34.76 5.65
N ALA A 662 18.22 35.66 6.59
CA ALA A 662 18.77 35.32 7.89
C ALA A 662 17.65 34.76 8.78
N VAL A 663 17.81 33.51 9.24
CA VAL A 663 16.88 32.86 10.17
C VAL A 663 17.44 32.95 11.58
N THR A 664 16.66 33.55 12.47
CA THR A 664 16.98 33.74 13.88
C THR A 664 16.04 32.92 14.77
N THR A 665 16.55 32.51 15.92
CA THR A 665 15.83 31.78 16.97
C THR A 665 16.19 32.35 18.34
N SER A 666 15.52 31.89 19.41
CA SER A 666 15.81 32.36 20.77
C SER A 666 17.30 32.30 21.13
N PRO A 667 17.86 33.35 21.77
CA PRO A 667 19.22 33.34 22.31
C PRO A 667 19.39 32.37 23.49
N LYS A 668 18.30 31.73 23.96
CA LYS A 668 18.32 30.61 24.92
C LYS A 668 18.27 29.23 24.24
N GLY A 669 18.30 29.18 22.90
CA GLY A 669 18.25 27.95 22.11
C GLY A 669 16.83 27.40 21.95
N SER A 670 16.67 26.09 22.10
CA SER A 670 15.37 25.40 22.05
C SER A 670 15.15 24.60 23.33
N PHE A 671 14.04 24.84 24.02
CA PHE A 671 13.66 24.05 25.19
C PHE A 671 13.17 22.67 24.73
N SER A 672 13.70 21.60 25.33
CA SER A 672 13.43 20.21 24.94
C SER A 672 12.81 19.44 26.11
N PHE A 673 11.63 18.87 25.89
CA PHE A 673 10.87 18.13 26.91
C PHE A 673 10.78 16.63 26.59
N PRO A 674 10.63 15.75 27.60
CA PRO A 674 10.42 14.30 27.41
C PRO A 674 8.96 13.96 27.01
N TYR A 675 8.39 14.72 26.06
CA TYR A 675 6.99 14.60 25.61
C TYR A 675 6.86 14.07 24.18
N GLY A 676 7.91 13.44 23.64
CA GLY A 676 7.91 12.90 22.28
C GLY A 676 6.84 11.85 22.07
N ALA A 677 6.42 11.65 20.82
CA ALA A 677 5.19 10.93 20.50
C ALA A 677 5.17 9.44 20.89
N ALA A 678 6.28 8.84 21.33
CA ALA A 678 6.31 7.49 21.91
C ALA A 678 6.56 7.51 23.44
N ALA A 679 7.38 8.45 23.94
CA ALA A 679 7.57 8.65 25.37
C ALA A 679 6.26 9.07 26.07
N LEU A 680 5.53 10.02 25.48
CA LEU A 680 4.24 10.47 26.02
C LEU A 680 3.17 9.39 25.97
N THR A 681 3.19 8.47 24.98
CA THR A 681 2.30 7.30 24.98
C THR A 681 2.55 6.41 26.20
N LYS A 682 3.82 6.09 26.52
CA LYS A 682 4.15 5.31 27.72
C LYS A 682 3.74 6.02 29.01
N ARG A 683 4.11 7.30 29.18
CA ARG A 683 3.75 8.10 30.36
C ARG A 683 2.23 8.22 30.53
N LEU A 684 1.48 8.34 29.44
CA LEU A 684 0.01 8.39 29.47
C LEU A 684 -0.60 7.03 29.83
N GLU A 685 -0.10 5.92 29.27
CA GLU A 685 -0.52 4.56 29.66
C GLU A 685 -0.20 4.25 31.14
N GLU A 686 0.88 4.80 31.69
CA GLU A 686 1.27 4.64 33.09
C GLU A 686 0.36 5.47 34.01
N ALA A 687 0.15 6.75 33.69
CA ALA A 687 -0.80 7.60 34.41
C ALA A 687 -2.24 7.04 34.37
N GLN A 688 -2.68 6.49 33.22
CA GLN A 688 -3.99 5.85 33.08
C GLN A 688 -4.18 4.62 33.99
N LYS A 689 -3.11 3.87 34.29
CA LYS A 689 -3.15 2.75 35.27
C LYS A 689 -3.24 3.24 36.71
N GLN A 690 -2.68 4.41 37.01
CA GLN A 690 -2.70 5.04 38.34
C GLN A 690 -4.03 5.76 38.63
N GLY A 691 -4.70 6.30 37.60
CA GLY A 691 -6.06 6.83 37.70
C GLY A 691 -6.24 8.19 37.01
N LYS A 692 -7.45 8.76 37.14
CA LYS A 692 -7.79 10.05 36.50
C LYS A 692 -6.94 11.20 37.02
N ASP A 693 -6.59 11.20 38.30
CA ASP A 693 -5.82 12.27 38.93
C ASP A 693 -4.36 12.28 38.48
N ALA A 694 -3.73 11.12 38.30
CA ALA A 694 -2.38 11.03 37.71
C ALA A 694 -2.34 11.55 36.26
N VAL A 695 -3.39 11.31 35.47
CA VAL A 695 -3.51 11.89 34.11
C VAL A 695 -3.70 13.41 34.16
N LYS A 696 -4.42 13.93 35.17
CA LYS A 696 -4.60 15.37 35.39
C LYS A 696 -3.30 16.04 35.88
N GLU A 697 -2.55 15.36 36.74
CA GLU A 697 -1.23 15.79 37.21
C GLU A 697 -0.22 15.84 36.07
N LEU A 698 -0.14 14.79 35.24
CA LEU A 698 0.70 14.76 34.04
C LEU A 698 0.38 15.92 33.09
N LYS A 699 -0.90 16.19 32.80
CA LYS A 699 -1.29 17.39 32.03
C LYS A 699 -0.81 18.68 32.70
N SER A 700 -0.97 18.79 34.02
CA SER A 700 -0.60 20.00 34.79
C SER A 700 0.91 20.22 34.84
N GLU A 701 1.72 19.16 34.89
CA GLU A 701 3.18 19.20 34.70
C GLU A 701 3.51 19.77 33.32
N MET A 702 2.96 19.18 32.26
CA MET A 702 3.26 19.60 30.89
C MET A 702 2.85 21.06 30.65
N THR A 703 1.66 21.50 31.10
CA THR A 703 1.19 22.89 30.95
C THR A 703 2.11 23.89 31.63
N ARG A 704 2.56 23.62 32.87
CA ARG A 704 3.55 24.49 33.55
C ARG A 704 4.85 24.56 32.77
N ASN A 705 5.38 23.42 32.37
CA ASN A 705 6.66 23.33 31.66
C ASN A 705 6.63 24.10 30.31
N PHE A 706 5.53 24.05 29.55
CA PHE A 706 5.38 24.85 28.33
C PHE A 706 5.22 26.37 28.63
N GLN A 707 4.47 26.75 29.67
CA GLN A 707 4.36 28.16 30.08
C GLN A 707 5.70 28.74 30.55
N ASP A 708 6.47 27.99 31.33
CA ASP A 708 7.76 28.43 31.86
C ASP A 708 8.84 28.50 30.78
N ALA A 709 8.83 27.60 29.80
CA ALA A 709 9.69 27.75 28.62
C ALA A 709 9.28 28.95 27.75
N TYR A 710 7.98 29.21 27.55
CA TYR A 710 7.53 30.38 26.78
C TYR A 710 7.98 31.70 27.41
N ARG A 711 7.90 31.82 28.75
CA ARG A 711 8.44 32.96 29.51
C ARG A 711 9.96 33.12 29.35
N GLN A 712 10.70 32.00 29.26
CA GLN A 712 12.16 32.00 29.14
C GLN A 712 12.66 32.09 27.69
N LEU A 713 11.80 31.93 26.68
CA LEU A 713 12.18 31.97 25.28
C LEU A 713 12.58 33.37 24.78
N ASP A 714 12.27 34.42 25.54
CA ASP A 714 12.66 35.80 25.20
C ASP A 714 12.14 36.19 23.81
N VAL A 715 10.81 36.14 23.65
CA VAL A 715 10.12 36.37 22.37
C VAL A 715 10.20 37.87 22.03
N PRO A 716 10.82 38.28 20.90
CA PRO A 716 11.04 39.70 20.61
C PRO A 716 9.73 40.47 20.43
N ASP A 717 9.68 41.71 20.92
CA ASP A 717 8.52 42.60 20.73
C ASP A 717 8.15 42.74 19.25
N ALA A 718 9.14 42.82 18.35
CA ALA A 718 8.92 42.85 16.90
C ALA A 718 8.12 41.63 16.39
N LEU A 719 8.31 40.44 16.97
CA LEU A 719 7.54 39.23 16.63
C LEU A 719 6.07 39.38 17.08
N VAL A 720 5.86 39.95 18.27
CA VAL A 720 4.53 40.25 18.82
C VAL A 720 3.82 41.36 18.02
N GLU A 721 4.54 42.38 17.57
CA GLU A 721 4.02 43.44 16.69
C GLU A 721 3.69 42.92 15.27
N MET A 722 4.53 42.03 14.72
CA MET A 722 4.22 41.30 13.49
C MET A 722 2.96 40.43 13.67
N ALA A 723 2.77 39.78 14.83
CA ALA A 723 1.58 39.00 15.10
C ALA A 723 0.31 39.87 15.22
N ARG A 724 0.41 41.02 15.92
CA ARG A 724 -0.68 42.01 16.05
C ARG A 724 -1.08 42.59 14.70
N SER A 725 -0.11 43.07 13.90
CA SER A 725 -0.35 43.67 12.58
C SER A 725 -0.91 42.67 11.55
N ARG A 726 -0.51 41.39 11.61
CA ARG A 726 -1.06 40.31 10.78
C ARG A 726 -2.42 39.79 11.28
N GLY A 727 -2.90 40.24 12.45
CA GLY A 727 -4.09 39.70 13.11
C GLY A 727 -3.97 38.23 13.51
N ARG A 728 -2.75 37.68 13.58
CA ARG A 728 -2.48 36.28 13.90
C ARG A 728 -1.07 36.03 14.41
N PHE A 729 -0.96 35.13 15.39
CA PHE A 729 0.27 34.47 15.79
C PHE A 729 0.28 33.05 15.18
N ASP A 730 1.29 32.74 14.38
CA ASP A 730 1.50 31.45 13.72
C ASP A 730 2.36 30.50 14.57
N LEU A 731 1.97 29.22 14.65
CA LEU A 731 2.74 28.10 15.21
C LEU A 731 3.12 27.13 14.07
N TYR A 732 4.41 26.87 13.92
CA TYR A 732 4.98 26.00 12.90
C TYR A 732 5.34 24.64 13.51
N LEU A 733 4.74 23.58 12.97
CA LEU A 733 4.90 22.21 13.47
C LEU A 733 5.60 21.30 12.46
N CYS A 734 6.71 20.68 12.85
CA CYS A 734 7.36 19.62 12.08
C CYS A 734 7.30 18.26 12.82
N GLY A 735 8.19 17.33 12.52
CA GLY A 735 8.25 16.04 13.23
C GLY A 735 7.25 14.97 12.80
N GLY A 736 7.45 13.78 13.36
CA GLY A 736 6.75 12.56 12.95
C GLY A 736 5.32 12.45 13.49
N GLY A 737 5.06 13.02 14.67
CA GLY A 737 3.76 13.02 15.33
C GLY A 737 2.80 14.07 14.77
N PHE A 738 3.23 15.34 14.68
CA PHE A 738 2.36 16.43 14.21
C PHE A 738 1.97 16.26 12.73
N ARG A 739 2.85 15.74 11.87
CA ARG A 739 2.44 15.35 10.50
C ARG A 739 1.35 14.27 10.50
N GLY A 740 1.35 13.35 11.46
CA GLY A 740 0.27 12.38 11.64
C GLY A 740 -1.05 13.03 12.03
N TRP A 741 -1.01 14.00 12.95
CA TRP A 741 -2.15 14.81 13.38
C TRP A 741 -2.76 15.62 12.22
N GLY A 742 -1.92 16.36 11.48
CA GLY A 742 -2.34 17.19 10.35
C GLY A 742 -3.04 16.38 9.24
N TYR A 743 -2.60 15.14 8.97
CA TYR A 743 -3.29 14.26 8.02
C TYR A 743 -4.69 13.81 8.48
N VAL A 744 -4.97 13.74 9.78
CA VAL A 744 -6.35 13.49 10.26
C VAL A 744 -7.20 14.75 10.16
N LEU A 745 -6.66 15.91 10.54
CA LEU A 745 -7.33 17.21 10.35
C LEU A 745 -7.68 17.47 8.88
N MET A 746 -6.87 17.01 7.92
CA MET A 746 -7.24 17.02 6.50
C MET A 746 -8.49 16.16 6.20
N LYS A 747 -8.55 14.92 6.68
CA LYS A 747 -9.71 14.03 6.51
C LYS A 747 -10.98 14.63 7.11
N GLN A 748 -10.86 15.29 8.26
CA GLN A 748 -11.96 15.94 8.98
C GLN A 748 -12.37 17.30 8.40
N SER A 749 -11.50 17.94 7.61
CA SER A 749 -11.74 19.30 7.14
C SER A 749 -13.04 19.39 6.34
N LYS A 750 -13.61 20.61 6.34
CA LYS A 750 -14.82 20.99 5.59
C LYS A 750 -14.65 20.84 4.05
N VAL A 751 -13.46 20.43 3.59
CA VAL A 751 -13.14 20.05 2.21
C VAL A 751 -12.91 18.54 2.13
N THR A 752 -13.99 17.78 1.98
CA THR A 752 -13.96 16.31 1.96
C THR A 752 -14.28 15.76 0.56
N PRO A 753 -13.47 14.81 0.02
CA PRO A 753 -12.09 14.52 0.41
C PRO A 753 -11.18 15.74 0.16
N TYR A 754 -10.04 15.77 0.86
CA TYR A 754 -9.09 16.87 0.77
C TYR A 754 -8.19 16.73 -0.49
N PRO A 755 -8.08 17.74 -1.37
CA PRO A 755 -7.50 17.60 -2.70
C PRO A 755 -5.96 17.67 -2.77
N ILE A 756 -5.29 18.09 -1.69
CA ILE A 756 -3.83 18.25 -1.67
C ILE A 756 -3.23 17.18 -0.74
N PRO A 757 -2.59 16.12 -1.26
CA PRO A 757 -2.06 15.00 -0.46
C PRO A 757 -0.71 15.33 0.23
N ILE A 758 -0.20 16.54 0.02
CA ILE A 758 1.05 17.04 0.58
C ILE A 758 0.74 17.64 1.96
N ILE A 759 1.57 17.39 2.98
CA ILE A 759 1.38 17.95 4.34
C ILE A 759 1.93 19.37 4.47
N ASN A 760 2.91 19.74 3.64
CA ASN A 760 3.59 21.02 3.74
C ASN A 760 2.70 22.19 3.31
N GLY A 761 2.60 23.20 4.18
CA GLY A 761 1.83 24.40 3.88
C GLY A 761 0.32 24.21 4.05
N PHE A 762 -0.10 23.09 4.65
CA PHE A 762 -1.40 22.94 5.28
C PHE A 762 -1.46 23.81 6.53
N ARG A 763 -2.55 24.57 6.69
CA ARG A 763 -2.77 25.46 7.84
C ARG A 763 -4.18 25.32 8.36
N VAL A 764 -4.33 25.38 9.68
CA VAL A 764 -5.60 25.33 10.42
C VAL A 764 -5.67 26.48 11.42
N LYS A 765 -6.87 26.81 11.90
CA LYS A 765 -7.06 27.71 13.04
C LYS A 765 -6.86 26.98 14.36
N ARG A 766 -6.64 27.74 15.44
CA ARG A 766 -6.66 27.27 16.84
C ARG A 766 -7.88 26.40 17.14
N GLU A 767 -9.07 26.84 16.73
CA GLU A 767 -10.35 26.13 16.92
C GLU A 767 -10.32 24.72 16.29
N ASP A 768 -10.06 24.62 14.98
CA ASP A 768 -10.04 23.34 14.26
C ASP A 768 -8.85 22.45 14.72
N PHE A 769 -7.77 23.01 15.26
CA PHE A 769 -6.63 22.27 15.82
C PHE A 769 -6.87 21.73 17.24
N HIS A 770 -7.65 22.45 18.04
CA HIS A 770 -7.95 22.14 19.44
C HIS A 770 -9.15 21.17 19.61
N ASP A 771 -9.92 20.90 18.56
CA ASP A 771 -10.97 19.87 18.57
C ASP A 771 -10.38 18.44 18.58
N THR A 772 -9.71 18.11 19.69
CA THR A 772 -9.09 16.81 19.90
C THR A 772 -10.09 15.69 20.12
N VAL A 773 -11.35 16.01 20.42
CA VAL A 773 -12.43 15.02 20.61
C VAL A 773 -12.82 14.44 19.26
N SER A 774 -13.19 15.25 18.27
CA SER A 774 -13.58 14.72 16.97
C SER A 774 -12.42 14.02 16.23
N VAL A 775 -11.17 14.45 16.48
CA VAL A 775 -9.97 13.75 15.95
C VAL A 775 -9.87 12.33 16.52
N LEU A 776 -10.14 12.16 17.81
CA LEU A 776 -10.14 10.84 18.46
C LEU A 776 -11.31 9.99 17.98
N ASP A 777 -12.51 10.58 17.87
CA ASP A 777 -13.69 9.88 17.36
C ASP A 777 -13.44 9.32 15.96
N VAL A 778 -12.94 10.13 15.02
CA VAL A 778 -12.62 9.71 13.64
C VAL A 778 -11.52 8.64 13.56
N VAL A 779 -10.60 8.61 14.52
CA VAL A 779 -9.57 7.55 14.63
C VAL A 779 -10.09 6.28 15.32
N SER A 780 -11.18 6.38 16.09
CA SER A 780 -11.85 5.24 16.74
C SER A 780 -12.93 4.59 15.86
N ASP A 781 -13.60 5.38 15.03
CA ASP A 781 -14.80 5.02 14.25
C ASP A 781 -14.47 4.58 12.81
N THR A 782 -13.18 4.40 12.46
CA THR A 782 -12.80 4.04 11.08
C THR A 782 -11.87 2.81 10.98
N ASP A 783 -12.43 1.73 10.42
CA ASP A 783 -11.68 0.63 9.77
C ASP A 783 -10.92 1.13 8.50
N GLU A 784 -11.24 2.33 8.02
CA GLU A 784 -10.56 2.95 6.88
C GLU A 784 -9.12 3.41 7.20
N LYS A 785 -8.19 3.06 6.32
CA LYS A 785 -6.83 3.59 6.34
C LYS A 785 -6.81 5.10 6.01
N ILE A 786 -6.64 5.95 7.03
CA ILE A 786 -6.41 7.39 6.84
C ILE A 786 -5.14 7.61 5.99
N PHE A 787 -5.23 8.48 4.98
CA PHE A 787 -4.11 8.82 4.11
C PHE A 787 -2.95 9.47 4.91
N GLY A 788 -1.69 9.21 4.53
CA GLY A 788 -0.51 9.73 5.24
C GLY A 788 -0.25 9.15 6.65
N VAL A 789 -1.22 8.51 7.28
CA VAL A 789 -1.12 7.94 8.63
C VAL A 789 -0.78 6.44 8.57
N SER A 790 0.32 6.04 9.21
CA SER A 790 0.65 4.62 9.39
C SER A 790 -0.01 4.07 10.65
N LYS A 791 -0.15 2.74 10.78
CA LYS A 791 -0.71 2.10 11.99
C LYS A 791 0.00 2.54 13.29
N ARG A 792 1.32 2.80 13.24
CA ARG A 792 2.09 3.37 14.35
C ARG A 792 1.65 4.80 14.66
N ARG A 793 1.58 5.68 13.65
CA ARG A 793 1.12 7.07 13.84
C ARG A 793 -0.28 7.09 14.45
N ALA A 794 -1.21 6.28 13.93
CA ALA A 794 -2.56 6.14 14.48
C ALA A 794 -2.56 5.77 15.97
N SER A 795 -1.78 4.77 16.40
CA SER A 795 -1.64 4.42 17.83
C SER A 795 -0.98 5.50 18.70
N GLN A 796 -0.30 6.49 18.11
CA GLN A 796 0.30 7.61 18.83
C GLN A 796 -0.65 8.83 18.93
N ILE A 797 -1.72 8.90 18.11
CA ILE A 797 -2.65 10.04 18.09
C ILE A 797 -3.26 10.35 19.48
N PRO A 798 -3.64 9.39 20.34
CA PRO A 798 -4.14 9.70 21.69
C PRO A 798 -3.13 10.44 22.59
N ALA A 799 -1.83 10.17 22.43
CA ALA A 799 -0.79 10.92 23.13
C ALA A 799 -0.60 12.32 22.52
N VAL A 800 -0.65 12.43 21.18
CA VAL A 800 -0.57 13.72 20.49
C VAL A 800 -1.79 14.60 20.81
N ALA A 801 -2.99 14.03 20.98
CA ALA A 801 -4.18 14.74 21.44
C ALA A 801 -3.98 15.38 22.82
N VAL A 802 -3.39 14.64 23.77
CA VAL A 802 -3.05 15.20 25.10
C VAL A 802 -2.05 16.35 24.98
N LEU A 803 -1.01 16.19 24.17
CA LEU A 803 -0.03 17.24 23.91
C LEU A 803 -0.64 18.48 23.23
N VAL A 804 -1.53 18.29 22.26
CA VAL A 804 -2.21 19.38 21.53
C VAL A 804 -3.08 20.22 22.45
N ASN A 805 -3.90 19.59 23.29
CA ASN A 805 -4.67 20.32 24.32
C ASN A 805 -3.74 21.14 25.22
N VAL A 806 -2.69 20.50 25.75
CA VAL A 806 -1.72 21.15 26.65
C VAL A 806 -1.02 22.35 25.99
N ILE A 807 -0.58 22.24 24.74
CA ILE A 807 0.09 23.35 24.03
C ILE A 807 -0.88 24.52 23.84
N MET A 808 -2.15 24.25 23.52
CA MET A 808 -3.16 25.29 23.40
C MET A 808 -3.48 25.93 24.76
N ASP A 809 -3.70 25.15 25.81
CA ASP A 809 -3.94 25.64 27.18
C ASP A 809 -2.75 26.45 27.73
N ALA A 810 -1.52 26.05 27.40
CA ALA A 810 -0.31 26.75 27.81
C ALA A 810 -0.07 28.06 27.03
N LEU A 811 -0.40 28.07 25.73
CA LEU A 811 -0.06 29.15 24.79
C LEU A 811 -1.35 29.74 24.17
N PRO A 812 -2.12 30.57 24.91
CA PRO A 812 -3.39 31.12 24.44
C PRO A 812 -3.25 32.09 23.25
N GLU A 813 -2.09 32.71 23.09
CA GLU A 813 -1.81 33.71 22.05
C GLU A 813 -1.70 33.09 20.64
N ILE A 814 -1.48 31.78 20.54
CA ILE A 814 -1.36 31.06 19.26
C ILE A 814 -2.74 30.92 18.62
N THR A 815 -2.89 31.48 17.41
CA THR A 815 -4.18 31.54 16.69
C THR A 815 -4.25 30.65 15.45
N HIS A 816 -3.11 30.37 14.82
CA HIS A 816 -3.01 29.65 13.56
C HIS A 816 -1.85 28.64 13.62
N ILE A 817 -2.04 27.47 13.02
CA ILE A 817 -1.07 26.37 13.07
C ILE A 817 -0.76 25.91 11.65
N GLN A 818 0.52 25.90 11.27
CA GLN A 818 1.03 25.46 9.96
C GLN A 818 1.88 24.18 10.11
N PHE A 819 1.61 23.20 9.27
CA PHE A 819 2.39 21.96 9.21
C PHE A 819 3.54 22.08 8.18
N CYS A 820 4.73 21.69 8.62
CA CYS A 820 5.98 21.76 7.85
C CYS A 820 6.55 20.35 7.61
N GLN A 821 7.14 20.15 6.42
CA GLN A 821 7.70 18.87 6.02
C GLN A 821 9.17 18.72 6.39
N GLY A 822 9.96 19.79 6.27
CA GLY A 822 11.36 19.81 6.65
C GLY A 822 11.59 19.56 8.14
N GLY A 823 12.79 19.07 8.45
CA GLY A 823 13.35 18.93 9.79
C GLY A 823 14.87 18.99 9.70
N VAL A 824 15.57 18.19 10.51
CA VAL A 824 17.04 18.24 10.65
C VAL A 824 17.79 18.19 9.32
N ARG A 825 17.40 17.33 8.37
CA ARG A 825 18.13 17.18 7.08
C ARG A 825 17.98 18.43 6.22
N GLU A 826 16.73 18.83 6.01
CA GLU A 826 16.37 19.95 5.16
C GLU A 826 16.91 21.27 5.75
N GLY A 827 16.91 21.40 7.07
CA GLY A 827 17.54 22.52 7.78
C GLY A 827 19.07 22.54 7.68
N PHE A 828 19.75 21.39 7.66
CA PHE A 828 21.22 21.31 7.59
C PHE A 828 21.76 21.71 6.21
N LEU A 829 20.99 21.44 5.15
CA LEU A 829 21.24 22.02 3.81
C LEU A 829 20.93 23.52 3.81
N PHE A 830 19.79 23.93 4.35
CA PHE A 830 19.39 25.36 4.39
C PHE A 830 20.39 26.24 5.15
N ASP A 831 21.05 25.71 6.18
CA ASP A 831 22.14 26.37 6.93
C ASP A 831 23.36 26.72 6.06
N ARG A 832 23.62 25.91 5.03
CA ARG A 832 24.75 26.04 4.07
C ARG A 832 24.46 26.96 2.89
N LEU A 833 23.18 27.18 2.58
CA LEU A 833 22.80 28.12 1.53
C LEU A 833 23.20 29.54 1.94
N SER A 834 23.69 30.34 0.99
CA SER A 834 24.03 31.74 1.28
C SER A 834 22.78 32.54 1.68
N SER A 835 22.98 33.69 2.33
CA SER A 835 21.91 34.64 2.68
C SER A 835 21.08 35.01 1.46
N GLU A 836 21.74 35.27 0.33
CA GLU A 836 21.12 35.70 -0.93
C GLU A 836 20.27 34.59 -1.54
N VAL A 837 20.70 33.32 -1.42
CA VAL A 837 19.89 32.16 -1.85
C VAL A 837 18.70 31.96 -0.92
N ARG A 838 18.86 32.07 0.40
CA ARG A 838 17.76 31.92 1.37
C ARG A 838 16.70 33.02 1.25
N ALA A 839 17.12 34.25 0.94
CA ALA A 839 16.26 35.41 0.73
C ALA A 839 15.43 35.35 -0.57
N GLN A 840 15.71 34.41 -1.48
CA GLN A 840 14.90 34.24 -2.69
C GLN A 840 13.47 33.83 -2.34
N ASP A 841 12.50 34.37 -3.07
CA ASP A 841 11.13 33.87 -3.05
C ASP A 841 11.10 32.44 -3.66
N PRO A 842 10.67 31.40 -2.91
CA PRO A 842 10.74 30.03 -3.39
C PRO A 842 9.70 29.71 -4.47
N LEU A 843 8.61 30.48 -4.57
CA LEU A 843 7.61 30.32 -5.63
C LEU A 843 8.15 30.89 -6.94
N LEU A 844 8.92 31.98 -6.90
CA LEU A 844 9.67 32.47 -8.07
C LEU A 844 10.80 31.49 -8.45
N ALA A 845 11.60 31.02 -7.49
CA ALA A 845 12.66 30.04 -7.76
C ALA A 845 12.09 28.76 -8.42
N ALA A 846 10.99 28.20 -7.88
CA ALA A 846 10.36 26.99 -8.43
C ALA A 846 9.74 27.17 -9.83
N THR A 847 9.39 28.39 -10.23
CA THR A 847 8.71 28.65 -11.51
C THR A 847 9.63 29.21 -12.59
N THR A 848 10.75 29.83 -12.23
CA THR A 848 11.72 30.41 -13.17
C THR A 848 12.22 29.44 -14.26
N PRO A 849 12.45 28.13 -13.99
CA PRO A 849 12.83 27.17 -15.04
C PRO A 849 11.80 26.98 -16.16
N TYR A 850 10.54 27.37 -15.95
CA TYR A 850 9.46 27.28 -16.93
C TYR A 850 9.18 28.60 -17.66
N ALA A 851 9.89 29.68 -17.30
CA ALA A 851 9.55 31.04 -17.68
C ALA A 851 9.62 31.29 -19.22
N PRO A 852 8.61 31.94 -19.82
CA PRO A 852 8.66 32.32 -21.22
C PRO A 852 9.65 33.48 -21.45
N PRO A 853 10.16 33.69 -22.70
CA PRO A 853 11.21 34.68 -22.97
C PRO A 853 10.85 36.15 -22.65
N SER A 854 9.59 36.47 -22.39
CA SER A 854 9.13 37.80 -21.96
C SER A 854 8.29 37.74 -20.68
N ALA A 855 8.64 36.84 -19.75
CA ALA A 855 7.92 36.62 -18.49
C ALA A 855 7.57 37.91 -17.73
N THR A 856 8.51 38.86 -17.61
CA THR A 856 8.28 40.15 -16.93
C THR A 856 7.15 40.95 -17.59
N ALA A 857 7.18 41.13 -18.90
CA ALA A 857 6.14 41.84 -19.63
C ALA A 857 4.76 41.14 -19.56
N ILE A 858 4.76 39.81 -19.45
CA ILE A 858 3.56 38.99 -19.30
C ILE A 858 2.98 39.13 -17.88
N LYS A 859 3.85 39.11 -16.85
CA LYS A 859 3.51 39.46 -15.47
C LYS A 859 2.92 40.86 -15.40
N ASP A 860 3.53 41.86 -16.04
CA ASP A 860 3.06 43.25 -15.96
C ASP A 860 1.70 43.43 -16.67
N LEU A 861 1.42 42.69 -17.75
CA LEU A 861 0.08 42.62 -18.37
C LEU A 861 -0.96 41.98 -17.44
N LEU A 862 -0.62 40.89 -16.74
CA LEU A 862 -1.50 40.24 -15.77
C LEU A 862 -1.72 41.11 -14.51
N GLN A 863 -0.68 41.81 -14.05
CA GLN A 863 -0.72 42.71 -12.90
C GLN A 863 -1.59 43.94 -13.19
N SER A 864 -1.48 44.53 -14.39
CA SER A 864 -2.28 45.69 -14.81
C SER A 864 -3.78 45.36 -15.03
N ALA A 865 -4.11 44.07 -15.10
CA ALA A 865 -5.47 43.57 -15.11
C ALA A 865 -6.11 43.46 -13.71
N LEU A 866 -5.37 43.73 -12.64
CA LEU A 866 -5.87 43.82 -11.28
C LEU A 866 -5.97 45.30 -10.85
N PRO A 867 -7.11 45.75 -10.29
CA PRO A 867 -7.27 47.13 -9.86
C PRO A 867 -6.38 47.44 -8.65
N THR A 868 -5.73 48.60 -8.67
CA THR A 868 -4.80 49.06 -7.63
C THR A 868 -5.50 49.75 -6.45
N SER A 869 -6.76 50.18 -6.62
CA SER A 869 -7.60 50.74 -5.56
C SER A 869 -8.77 49.79 -5.21
N PRO A 870 -9.33 49.86 -4.00
CA PRO A 870 -10.64 49.28 -3.72
C PRO A 870 -11.75 49.94 -4.56
N SER A 871 -12.90 49.26 -4.67
CA SER A 871 -14.07 49.76 -5.40
C SER A 871 -14.83 50.84 -4.61
N PRO A 872 -15.38 51.90 -5.26
CA PRO A 872 -15.96 53.04 -4.56
C PRO A 872 -17.12 52.75 -3.61
N ILE A 873 -18.04 51.84 -3.96
CA ILE A 873 -19.25 51.57 -3.17
C ILE A 873 -19.04 50.36 -2.25
N ALA A 874 -18.57 49.24 -2.80
CA ALA A 874 -18.47 47.97 -2.10
C ALA A 874 -17.08 47.69 -1.47
N SER A 875 -16.12 48.63 -1.59
CA SER A 875 -14.74 48.50 -1.08
C SER A 875 -14.00 47.26 -1.56
N VAL A 876 -14.35 46.73 -2.74
CA VAL A 876 -13.83 45.45 -3.24
C VAL A 876 -12.43 45.62 -3.83
N HIS A 877 -11.52 44.73 -3.44
CA HIS A 877 -10.15 44.64 -3.96
C HIS A 877 -9.77 43.17 -4.24
N PRO A 878 -8.64 42.90 -4.94
CA PRO A 878 -8.05 41.56 -5.02
C PRO A 878 -7.67 41.05 -3.62
N PRO A 879 -7.75 39.72 -3.33
CA PRO A 879 -7.32 39.17 -2.06
C PRO A 879 -5.82 39.44 -1.77
N PRO A 880 -5.40 39.55 -0.49
CA PRO A 880 -3.98 39.68 -0.12
C PRO A 880 -3.09 38.51 -0.60
N SER A 881 -3.67 37.37 -0.97
CA SER A 881 -2.95 36.24 -1.57
C SER A 881 -2.56 36.46 -3.04
N PHE A 882 -3.10 37.47 -3.73
CA PHE A 882 -2.71 37.86 -5.10
C PHE A 882 -1.48 38.78 -5.09
N THR A 883 -0.38 38.27 -4.53
CA THR A 883 0.90 38.99 -4.42
C THR A 883 1.58 39.14 -5.79
N THR A 884 2.42 40.16 -5.95
CA THR A 884 3.23 40.38 -7.16
C THR A 884 4.05 39.14 -7.55
N ASN A 885 4.52 38.38 -6.56
CA ASN A 885 5.31 37.17 -6.76
C ASN A 885 4.42 36.01 -7.25
N LEU A 886 3.19 35.88 -6.77
CA LEU A 886 2.22 34.94 -7.33
C LEU A 886 1.88 35.28 -8.79
N ILE A 887 1.71 36.56 -9.14
CA ILE A 887 1.45 36.99 -10.52
C ILE A 887 2.65 36.69 -11.44
N ALA A 888 3.88 36.90 -10.97
CA ALA A 888 5.09 36.54 -11.70
C ALA A 888 5.25 35.01 -11.85
N ALA A 889 4.93 34.22 -10.84
CA ALA A 889 4.93 32.76 -10.91
C ALA A 889 3.87 32.21 -11.88
N ILE A 890 2.69 32.82 -11.92
CA ILE A 890 1.65 32.53 -12.93
C ILE A 890 2.15 32.89 -14.34
N ALA A 891 2.81 34.04 -14.51
CA ALA A 891 3.39 34.44 -15.79
C ALA A 891 4.49 33.48 -16.27
N ASN A 892 5.32 32.98 -15.35
CA ASN A 892 6.31 31.94 -15.60
C ASN A 892 5.65 30.64 -16.10
N LEU A 893 4.62 30.15 -15.41
CA LEU A 893 3.96 28.89 -15.74
C LEU A 893 2.97 28.97 -16.92
N LEU A 894 2.68 30.17 -17.43
CA LEU A 894 1.56 30.45 -18.36
C LEU A 894 1.56 29.59 -19.64
N TYR A 895 2.74 29.15 -20.08
CA TYR A 895 2.94 28.34 -21.29
C TYR A 895 3.49 26.93 -21.02
N ALA A 896 3.74 26.56 -19.75
CA ALA A 896 4.40 25.30 -19.39
C ALA A 896 3.65 24.05 -19.90
N HIS A 897 2.31 24.13 -19.95
CA HIS A 897 1.44 23.03 -20.43
C HIS A 897 1.16 23.07 -21.94
N SER A 898 1.82 23.96 -22.71
CA SER A 898 1.59 24.12 -24.15
C SER A 898 1.88 22.87 -24.99
N GLN A 899 2.81 22.03 -24.55
CA GLN A 899 3.20 20.78 -25.22
C GLN A 899 2.24 19.60 -24.94
N VAL A 900 1.39 19.71 -23.91
CA VAL A 900 0.39 18.68 -23.57
C VAL A 900 -0.67 18.59 -24.68
N PRO A 901 -1.26 17.41 -24.98
CA PRO A 901 -2.40 17.30 -25.90
C PRO A 901 -3.54 18.26 -25.54
N ARG A 902 -4.17 18.87 -26.54
CA ARG A 902 -5.11 19.99 -26.37
C ARG A 902 -6.25 19.65 -25.40
N GLU A 903 -6.70 18.41 -25.46
CA GLU A 903 -7.81 17.81 -24.74
C GLU A 903 -7.52 17.67 -23.24
N SER A 904 -6.25 17.49 -22.86
CA SER A 904 -5.82 17.28 -21.46
C SER A 904 -5.11 18.48 -20.84
N ARG A 905 -4.88 19.58 -21.57
CA ARG A 905 -4.19 20.79 -21.07
C ARG A 905 -4.78 21.36 -19.79
N SER A 906 -6.09 21.56 -19.72
CA SER A 906 -6.74 22.10 -18.52
C SER A 906 -6.62 21.15 -17.31
N ALA A 907 -6.70 19.84 -17.53
CA ALA A 907 -6.50 18.85 -16.46
C ALA A 907 -5.04 18.81 -15.98
N ALA A 908 -4.06 18.75 -16.90
CA ALA A 908 -2.63 18.78 -16.54
C ALA A 908 -2.26 20.07 -15.77
N ALA A 909 -2.81 21.22 -16.20
CA ALA A 909 -2.65 22.50 -15.51
C ALA A 909 -3.29 22.50 -14.11
N LEU A 910 -4.45 21.88 -13.94
CA LEU A 910 -5.14 21.73 -12.64
C LEU A 910 -4.37 20.84 -11.66
N HIS A 911 -3.67 19.80 -12.14
CA HIS A 911 -2.84 18.90 -11.33
C HIS A 911 -1.41 19.39 -11.12
N SER A 912 -1.02 20.51 -11.75
CA SER A 912 0.37 21.00 -11.81
C SER A 912 1.03 21.26 -10.45
N THR A 913 0.26 21.53 -9.40
CA THR A 913 0.76 21.89 -8.06
C THR A 913 0.67 20.75 -7.02
N THR A 914 0.15 19.59 -7.42
CA THR A 914 -0.09 18.44 -6.52
C THR A 914 0.49 17.12 -7.05
N THR A 915 0.49 16.90 -8.36
CA THR A 915 1.15 15.75 -9.00
C THR A 915 2.02 16.12 -10.21
N GLY A 916 1.95 17.36 -10.70
CA GLY A 916 2.78 17.89 -11.78
C GLY A 916 3.98 18.74 -11.31
N LEU A 917 4.30 19.76 -12.11
CA LEU A 917 5.53 20.58 -12.08
C LEU A 917 5.98 21.13 -10.72
N LEU A 918 5.06 21.46 -9.81
CA LEU A 918 5.34 22.04 -8.49
C LEU A 918 4.99 21.09 -7.32
N SER A 919 4.78 19.80 -7.60
CA SER A 919 4.50 18.78 -6.58
C SER A 919 5.65 18.59 -5.58
N SER A 920 6.90 18.70 -6.04
CA SER A 920 8.13 18.58 -5.24
C SER A 920 8.49 19.83 -4.45
N THR A 921 7.91 21.00 -4.77
CA THR A 921 8.27 22.28 -4.16
C THR A 921 7.79 22.36 -2.71
N ASN A 922 8.66 22.08 -1.75
CA ASN A 922 8.33 21.96 -0.32
C ASN A 922 8.14 23.29 0.42
N CYS A 923 8.02 24.42 -0.29
CA CYS A 923 7.88 25.75 0.32
C CYS A 923 6.47 26.36 0.13
N LEU A 924 5.62 25.77 -0.72
CA LEU A 924 4.34 26.36 -1.14
C LEU A 924 3.20 26.05 -0.15
N SER A 925 2.39 27.05 0.16
CA SER A 925 1.12 26.90 0.89
C SER A 925 0.04 26.25 0.03
N HIS A 926 -0.97 25.69 0.71
CA HIS A 926 -2.12 25.09 0.02
C HIS A 926 -2.99 26.12 -0.73
N VAL A 927 -2.94 27.39 -0.31
CA VAL A 927 -3.60 28.51 -0.99
C VAL A 927 -2.91 28.80 -2.33
N GLU A 928 -1.59 28.93 -2.36
CA GLU A 928 -0.82 29.13 -3.59
C GLU A 928 -0.98 27.96 -4.56
N ARG A 929 -0.90 26.71 -4.06
CA ARG A 929 -1.13 25.50 -4.87
C ARG A 929 -2.49 25.52 -5.56
N ALA A 930 -3.55 25.91 -4.83
CA ALA A 930 -4.90 25.98 -5.39
C ALA A 930 -5.07 27.17 -6.37
N LEU A 931 -4.56 28.35 -6.03
CA LEU A 931 -4.64 29.54 -6.89
C LEU A 931 -3.95 29.31 -8.25
N ILE A 932 -2.71 28.81 -8.24
CA ILE A 932 -1.94 28.52 -9.46
C ILE A 932 -2.67 27.48 -10.32
N ALA A 933 -3.10 26.36 -9.72
CA ALA A 933 -3.83 25.31 -10.42
C ALA A 933 -5.11 25.81 -11.10
N LEU A 934 -5.92 26.63 -10.40
CA LEU A 934 -7.17 27.16 -10.94
C LEU A 934 -6.93 28.19 -12.06
N VAL A 935 -5.99 29.13 -11.88
CA VAL A 935 -5.65 30.13 -12.90
C VAL A 935 -5.12 29.46 -14.18
N LEU A 936 -4.24 28.46 -14.05
CA LEU A 936 -3.69 27.73 -15.20
C LEU A 936 -4.70 26.78 -15.85
N CYS A 937 -5.62 26.19 -15.09
CA CYS A 937 -6.74 25.41 -15.63
C CYS A 937 -7.66 26.29 -16.50
N GLU A 938 -8.04 27.46 -15.99
CA GLU A 938 -8.88 28.46 -16.66
C GLU A 938 -8.20 29.07 -17.90
N ARG A 939 -6.86 29.22 -17.91
CA ARG A 939 -6.06 29.65 -19.09
C ARG A 939 -6.30 28.79 -20.33
N TRP A 940 -6.46 27.47 -20.19
CA TRP A 940 -6.55 26.57 -21.34
C TRP A 940 -7.98 26.36 -21.85
N THR A 941 -9.00 26.65 -21.03
CA THR A 941 -10.44 26.61 -21.41
C THR A 941 -10.93 25.28 -22.00
N GLY A 942 -10.25 24.16 -21.76
CA GLY A 942 -10.70 22.83 -22.17
C GLY A 942 -11.75 22.25 -21.21
N ASP A 943 -12.59 21.35 -21.73
CA ASP A 943 -13.57 20.62 -20.92
C ASP A 943 -12.86 19.65 -19.97
N LEU A 944 -13.14 19.76 -18.67
CA LEU A 944 -12.63 18.84 -17.65
C LEU A 944 -13.47 17.56 -17.63
N ALA A 945 -12.82 16.39 -17.50
CA ALA A 945 -13.52 15.13 -17.24
C ALA A 945 -14.23 15.15 -15.87
N PRO A 946 -15.25 14.32 -15.61
CA PRO A 946 -16.02 14.37 -14.35
C PRO A 946 -15.19 14.25 -13.07
N MET A 947 -14.07 13.51 -13.11
CA MET A 947 -13.12 13.42 -11.98
C MET A 947 -12.36 14.74 -11.76
N ASP A 948 -11.90 15.38 -12.83
CA ASP A 948 -11.20 16.67 -12.76
C ASP A 948 -12.15 17.82 -12.40
N GLN A 949 -13.43 17.75 -12.80
CA GLN A 949 -14.46 18.67 -12.32
C GLN A 949 -14.68 18.54 -10.80
N ALA A 950 -14.72 17.31 -10.28
CA ALA A 950 -14.80 17.06 -8.84
C ALA A 950 -13.54 17.57 -8.12
N TYR A 951 -12.35 17.36 -8.71
CA TYR A 951 -11.07 17.82 -8.19
C TYR A 951 -10.96 19.36 -8.15
N HIS A 952 -11.32 20.03 -9.25
CA HIS A 952 -11.43 21.49 -9.32
C HIS A 952 -12.37 22.01 -8.24
N LYS A 953 -13.55 21.40 -8.08
CA LYS A 953 -14.52 21.78 -7.04
C LYS A 953 -14.01 21.57 -5.62
N GLN A 954 -13.12 20.61 -5.39
CA GLN A 954 -12.43 20.41 -4.11
C GLN A 954 -11.33 21.48 -3.90
N LEU A 955 -10.47 21.74 -4.90
CA LEU A 955 -9.45 22.80 -4.83
C LEU A 955 -10.08 24.18 -4.59
N SER A 956 -11.19 24.51 -5.27
CA SER A 956 -11.94 25.76 -5.05
C SER A 956 -12.55 25.86 -3.63
N ARG A 957 -12.68 24.75 -2.88
CA ARG A 957 -13.12 24.77 -1.48
C ARG A 957 -11.98 25.01 -0.49
N CYS A 958 -10.72 24.86 -0.90
CA CYS A 958 -9.54 25.25 -0.11
C CYS A 958 -9.30 26.77 -0.08
N LEU A 959 -10.10 27.54 -0.83
CA LEU A 959 -9.98 28.98 -1.01
C LEU A 959 -11.27 29.71 -0.55
N THR A 960 -11.15 31.01 -0.29
CA THR A 960 -12.31 31.89 -0.11
C THR A 960 -13.09 32.08 -1.42
N ALA A 961 -14.35 32.48 -1.33
CA ALA A 961 -15.16 32.80 -2.51
C ALA A 961 -14.57 33.98 -3.33
N GLN A 962 -13.89 34.91 -2.65
CA GLN A 962 -13.13 36.00 -3.27
C GLN A 962 -11.98 35.45 -4.11
N GLU A 963 -11.13 34.62 -3.53
CA GLU A 963 -9.97 34.02 -4.20
C GLU A 963 -10.35 33.16 -5.41
N VAL A 964 -11.40 32.34 -5.31
CA VAL A 964 -11.88 31.55 -6.47
C VAL A 964 -12.34 32.48 -7.60
N TRP A 965 -13.13 33.51 -7.29
CA TRP A 965 -13.62 34.42 -8.33
C TRP A 965 -12.47 35.20 -9.00
N TRP A 966 -11.49 35.69 -8.22
CA TRP A 966 -10.31 36.38 -8.76
C TRP A 966 -9.39 35.44 -9.54
N ALA A 967 -9.27 34.17 -9.14
CA ALA A 967 -8.54 33.16 -9.91
C ALA A 967 -9.20 32.87 -11.26
N GLN A 968 -10.54 32.81 -11.31
CA GLN A 968 -11.29 32.66 -12.56
C GLN A 968 -11.17 33.89 -13.46
N TYR A 969 -11.32 35.10 -12.90
CA TYR A 969 -11.14 36.35 -13.62
C TYR A 969 -9.72 36.46 -14.23
N LEU A 970 -8.68 36.28 -13.41
CA LEU A 970 -7.29 36.33 -13.86
C LEU A 970 -6.97 35.21 -14.85
N GLY A 971 -7.52 34.01 -14.65
CA GLY A 971 -7.44 32.90 -15.59
C GLY A 971 -8.03 33.23 -16.96
N ARG A 972 -9.16 33.96 -17.03
CA ARG A 972 -9.74 34.43 -18.30
C ARG A 972 -8.93 35.56 -18.95
N VAL A 973 -8.34 36.46 -18.16
CA VAL A 973 -7.35 37.44 -18.67
C VAL A 973 -6.11 36.73 -19.23
N ALA A 974 -5.64 35.68 -18.56
CA ALA A 974 -4.53 34.86 -19.00
C ALA A 974 -4.80 34.16 -20.35
N VAL A 975 -6.06 33.83 -20.69
CA VAL A 975 -6.43 33.41 -22.06
C VAL A 975 -6.17 34.52 -23.07
N VAL A 976 -6.56 35.77 -22.78
CA VAL A 976 -6.35 36.92 -23.68
C VAL A 976 -4.85 37.14 -23.92
N VAL A 977 -4.05 37.23 -22.86
CA VAL A 977 -2.60 37.43 -22.95
C VAL A 977 -1.93 36.26 -23.69
N GLY A 978 -2.28 35.03 -23.32
CA GLY A 978 -1.68 33.82 -23.86
C GLY A 978 -2.04 33.53 -25.32
N ASP A 979 -3.23 33.91 -25.80
CA ASP A 979 -3.63 33.73 -27.21
C ASP A 979 -3.11 34.87 -28.10
N VAL A 980 -2.88 36.08 -27.54
CA VAL A 980 -2.25 37.21 -28.25
C VAL A 980 -0.73 37.04 -28.39
N TYR A 981 -0.07 36.43 -27.40
CA TYR A 981 1.37 36.15 -27.39
C TYR A 981 1.63 34.63 -27.26
N PRO A 982 1.24 33.79 -28.23
CA PRO A 982 1.25 32.32 -28.09
C PRO A 982 2.64 31.69 -27.92
N ALA A 983 3.70 32.41 -28.28
CA ALA A 983 5.10 32.01 -28.08
C ALA A 983 5.73 32.57 -26.79
N GLY A 984 4.96 33.22 -25.92
CA GLY A 984 5.48 33.85 -24.70
C GLY A 984 6.45 35.02 -24.94
N ARG A 985 6.39 35.64 -26.12
CA ARG A 985 7.27 36.73 -26.55
C ARG A 985 6.48 38.03 -26.74
N VAL A 986 6.89 39.07 -26.04
CA VAL A 986 6.45 40.46 -26.21
C VAL A 986 7.65 41.23 -26.75
N VAL A 987 7.56 41.74 -27.98
CA VAL A 987 8.66 42.47 -28.63
C VAL A 987 8.55 43.95 -28.25
N GLU A 988 9.65 44.53 -27.77
CA GLU A 988 9.72 45.94 -27.42
C GLU A 988 9.48 46.83 -28.66
N GLY A 989 8.75 47.94 -28.50
CA GLY A 989 8.22 48.73 -29.63
C GLY A 989 7.06 48.07 -30.39
N GLN A 990 7.01 46.74 -30.51
CA GLN A 990 5.97 45.96 -31.20
C GLN A 990 5.01 45.22 -30.24
N TRP A 991 4.59 45.90 -29.17
CA TRP A 991 3.53 45.42 -28.29
C TRP A 991 2.21 45.29 -29.07
N ARG A 992 1.38 44.29 -28.74
CA ARG A 992 0.09 44.02 -29.42
C ARG A 992 -1.10 44.52 -28.62
N ILE A 993 -1.05 44.33 -27.30
CA ILE A 993 -2.02 44.84 -26.33
C ILE A 993 -1.34 45.46 -25.12
N ARG A 994 -2.05 46.37 -24.46
CA ARG A 994 -1.87 46.79 -23.06
C ARG A 994 -3.20 46.62 -22.33
N ILE A 995 -3.17 46.36 -21.03
CA ILE A 995 -4.36 46.21 -20.20
C ILE A 995 -4.32 47.29 -19.12
N GLU A 996 -5.43 47.99 -18.92
CA GLU A 996 -5.63 48.97 -17.86
C GLU A 996 -6.95 48.69 -17.15
N THR A 997 -6.97 48.70 -15.82
CA THR A 997 -8.19 48.56 -15.03
C THR A 997 -8.56 49.82 -14.27
N GLY A 998 -9.86 49.99 -14.01
CA GLY A 998 -10.41 51.07 -13.19
C GLY A 998 -11.83 50.75 -12.75
N TRP A 999 -12.34 51.51 -11.79
CA TRP A 999 -13.70 51.38 -11.29
C TRP A 999 -14.64 52.41 -11.92
N GLU A 1000 -15.80 51.96 -12.37
CA GLU A 1000 -16.89 52.78 -12.88
C GLU A 1000 -18.13 52.57 -11.98
N GLU A 1001 -18.83 53.65 -11.61
CA GLU A 1001 -20.15 53.53 -10.98
C GLU A 1001 -21.23 53.34 -12.07
N ILE A 1002 -22.07 52.32 -11.94
CA ILE A 1002 -23.23 52.12 -12.83
C ILE A 1002 -24.54 51.94 -12.05
N VAL A 1003 -25.62 52.49 -12.59
CA VAL A 1003 -26.98 52.26 -12.07
C VAL A 1003 -27.59 51.05 -12.78
N LYS A 1004 -28.09 50.06 -12.02
CA LYS A 1004 -28.68 48.84 -12.58
C LYS A 1004 -29.88 48.38 -11.75
N LYS A 1005 -31.07 48.35 -12.35
CA LYS A 1005 -32.37 48.15 -11.67
C LYS A 1005 -32.65 49.17 -10.53
N GLY A 1006 -32.13 50.39 -10.65
CA GLY A 1006 -32.29 51.45 -9.65
C GLY A 1006 -31.19 51.50 -8.57
N GLU A 1007 -30.44 50.42 -8.39
CA GLU A 1007 -29.32 50.36 -7.45
C GLU A 1007 -28.03 50.91 -8.12
N ARG A 1008 -27.28 51.74 -7.38
CA ARG A 1008 -25.90 52.10 -7.71
C ARG A 1008 -24.99 50.91 -7.40
N CYS A 1009 -24.07 50.56 -8.30
CA CYS A 1009 -23.15 49.44 -8.08
C CYS A 1009 -21.85 49.59 -8.88
N ASP A 1010 -20.75 49.08 -8.31
CA ASP A 1010 -19.42 49.13 -8.93
C ASP A 1010 -19.32 48.21 -10.16
N LEU A 1011 -18.55 48.66 -11.14
CA LEU A 1011 -18.13 47.93 -12.33
C LEU A 1011 -16.60 48.01 -12.47
N LEU A 1012 -15.93 46.87 -12.54
CA LEU A 1012 -14.53 46.79 -12.93
C LEU A 1012 -14.44 46.94 -14.46
N ARG A 1013 -14.00 48.11 -14.91
CA ARG A 1013 -13.71 48.42 -16.31
C ARG A 1013 -12.33 47.87 -16.66
N VAL A 1014 -12.27 46.98 -17.64
CA VAL A 1014 -11.02 46.49 -18.24
C VAL A 1014 -10.88 47.14 -19.63
N ARG A 1015 -9.92 48.05 -19.79
CA ARG A 1015 -9.55 48.62 -21.08
C ARG A 1015 -8.40 47.81 -21.67
N VAL A 1016 -8.67 47.15 -22.80
CA VAL A 1016 -7.64 46.43 -23.57
C VAL A 1016 -7.27 47.33 -24.74
N ARG A 1017 -6.20 48.11 -24.58
CA ARG A 1017 -5.69 48.95 -25.67
C ARG A 1017 -4.95 48.07 -26.67
N ARG A 1018 -5.22 48.22 -27.97
CA ARG A 1018 -4.43 47.59 -29.04
C ARG A 1018 -3.39 48.55 -29.62
N ASN A 1019 -2.42 48.00 -30.34
CA ASN A 1019 -1.52 48.76 -31.20
C ASN A 1019 -2.10 48.85 -32.62
N GLU A 1020 -1.81 49.92 -33.35
CA GLU A 1020 -2.39 50.19 -34.68
C GLU A 1020 -1.94 49.15 -35.73
N GLY A 1021 -0.73 48.58 -35.58
CA GLY A 1021 -0.21 47.51 -36.42
C GLY A 1021 -0.82 46.12 -36.21
N VAL A 1022 -1.94 46.00 -35.48
CA VAL A 1022 -2.61 44.72 -35.22
C VAL A 1022 -3.54 44.34 -36.38
N THR A 1023 -3.26 43.20 -37.01
CA THR A 1023 -4.08 42.63 -38.11
C THR A 1023 -5.51 42.30 -37.67
N ALA A 1024 -6.49 42.54 -38.55
CA ALA A 1024 -7.93 42.29 -38.29
C ALA A 1024 -8.25 40.90 -37.70
N VAL A 1025 -7.56 39.84 -38.16
CA VAL A 1025 -7.72 38.46 -37.64
C VAL A 1025 -7.49 38.36 -36.12
N LEU A 1026 -6.62 39.20 -35.56
CA LEU A 1026 -6.38 39.25 -34.11
C LEU A 1026 -7.42 40.11 -33.39
N GLU A 1027 -8.11 41.03 -34.07
CA GLU A 1027 -9.21 41.81 -33.49
C GLU A 1027 -10.44 40.92 -33.18
N ASP A 1028 -10.80 40.00 -34.08
CA ASP A 1028 -11.87 39.04 -33.85
C ASP A 1028 -11.56 38.09 -32.68
N VAL A 1029 -10.32 37.60 -32.60
CA VAL A 1029 -9.84 36.78 -31.46
C VAL A 1029 -9.88 37.59 -30.16
N LEU A 1030 -9.42 38.85 -30.17
CA LEU A 1030 -9.51 39.74 -29.01
C LEU A 1030 -10.95 39.95 -28.56
N ARG A 1031 -11.89 40.18 -29.50
CA ARG A 1031 -13.33 40.34 -29.23
C ARG A 1031 -13.94 39.09 -28.59
N GLU A 1032 -13.71 37.91 -29.18
CA GLU A 1032 -14.23 36.63 -28.70
C GLU A 1032 -13.63 36.22 -27.32
N ARG A 1033 -12.39 36.64 -27.02
CA ARG A 1033 -11.72 36.38 -25.73
C ARG A 1033 -12.10 37.40 -24.64
N THR A 1034 -12.16 38.69 -24.96
CA THR A 1034 -12.59 39.74 -24.01
C THR A 1034 -14.04 39.54 -23.56
N GLU A 1035 -14.93 39.07 -24.46
CA GLU A 1035 -16.26 38.60 -24.08
C GLU A 1035 -16.25 37.52 -22.98
N LYS A 1036 -15.27 36.62 -22.98
CA LYS A 1036 -15.14 35.56 -21.95
C LYS A 1036 -14.71 36.13 -20.60
N VAL A 1037 -13.91 37.20 -20.58
CA VAL A 1037 -13.57 37.97 -19.38
C VAL A 1037 -14.81 38.71 -18.85
N GLU A 1038 -15.56 39.41 -19.71
CA GLU A 1038 -16.81 40.08 -19.31
C GLU A 1038 -17.86 39.09 -18.76
N LYS A 1039 -17.94 37.89 -19.34
CA LYS A 1039 -18.86 36.83 -18.89
C LYS A 1039 -18.60 36.42 -17.43
N VAL A 1040 -17.39 36.53 -16.88
CA VAL A 1040 -17.10 36.26 -15.45
C VAL A 1040 -17.86 37.23 -14.53
N GLY A 1041 -18.10 38.47 -14.97
CA GLY A 1041 -18.79 39.49 -14.19
C GLY A 1041 -20.32 39.35 -14.10
N LYS A 1042 -20.91 38.33 -14.74
CA LYS A 1042 -22.36 38.12 -14.80
C LYS A 1042 -22.81 37.30 -13.59
N ARG A 1043 -23.85 37.75 -12.86
CA ARG A 1043 -24.28 37.20 -11.55
C ARG A 1043 -24.49 35.67 -11.49
N LYS A 1044 -24.76 35.00 -12.61
CA LYS A 1044 -24.85 33.54 -12.71
C LYS A 1044 -23.50 32.80 -12.60
N ASN A 1045 -22.40 33.52 -12.69
CA ASN A 1045 -21.00 33.04 -12.61
C ASN A 1045 -20.31 33.56 -11.33
N TRP A 1046 -21.07 34.10 -10.37
CA TRP A 1046 -20.55 34.50 -9.05
C TRP A 1046 -20.34 33.27 -8.17
N VAL A 1047 -19.33 33.32 -7.29
CA VAL A 1047 -18.95 32.21 -6.41
C VAL A 1047 -19.69 32.36 -5.08
N LYS A 1048 -20.71 31.52 -4.87
CA LYS A 1048 -21.70 31.69 -3.80
C LYS A 1048 -22.39 33.07 -3.94
N GLU A 1049 -22.11 33.98 -3.02
CA GLU A 1049 -22.65 35.34 -2.99
C GLU A 1049 -21.64 36.38 -3.51
N TYR A 1050 -20.35 36.01 -3.67
CA TYR A 1050 -19.30 36.93 -4.09
C TYR A 1050 -19.09 36.92 -5.61
N GLY A 1051 -19.03 38.11 -6.20
CA GLY A 1051 -18.46 38.33 -7.52
C GLY A 1051 -18.51 39.81 -7.89
N VAL A 1052 -17.52 40.25 -8.67
CA VAL A 1052 -17.46 41.63 -9.15
C VAL A 1052 -18.21 41.74 -10.47
N ARG A 1053 -18.83 42.89 -10.77
CA ARG A 1053 -19.24 43.17 -12.15
C ARG A 1053 -18.00 43.51 -12.97
N VAL A 1054 -17.87 42.91 -14.15
CA VAL A 1054 -16.77 43.19 -15.09
C VAL A 1054 -17.37 43.71 -16.39
N GLY A 1055 -16.78 44.77 -16.94
CA GLY A 1055 -17.09 45.33 -18.25
C GLY A 1055 -15.79 45.50 -19.03
N VAL A 1056 -15.71 44.98 -20.25
CA VAL A 1056 -14.50 45.08 -21.06
C VAL A 1056 -14.72 46.02 -22.24
N SER A 1057 -13.69 46.76 -22.63
CA SER A 1057 -13.69 47.63 -23.81
C SER A 1057 -12.34 47.53 -24.52
N ILE A 1058 -12.38 47.21 -25.82
CA ILE A 1058 -11.21 47.28 -26.70
C ILE A 1058 -11.07 48.73 -27.17
N CYS A 1059 -9.85 49.25 -27.18
CA CYS A 1059 -9.52 50.62 -27.60
C CYS A 1059 -8.37 50.57 -28.61
#